data_AF-A0A1V5WB96-F1
#
_entry.id   AF-A0A1V5WB96-F1
#
_cell.length_a   1.000
_cell.length_b   1.000
_cell.length_c   1.000
_cell.angle_alpha   90.00
_cell.angle_beta   90.00
_cell.angle_gamma   90.00
#
_symmetry.space_group_name_H-M   'P 1'
#
loop_
_entity.id
_entity.type
_entity.pdbx_description
1 polymer ?
#
loop_
_entity_poly.entity_id
_entity_poly.type
_entity_poly.pdbx_seq_one_letter_code
_entity_poly.pdbx_strand_id
1 'polypeptide(L)'
;MDDTTVEFWIKAASPRVLRLILRANQPAPYSVYGKWMDQAADLRAKGEDPKGDAAKALVDDLYAFKPDTVVAYGPFVLDPASVTEAQLELVKNPTGYNAGKSDFNKILVYYGETAASLPLVLSNEVDYSTHGYTPSDVQQIKTIPNLKIFTGPTGTGPGLWFNQNVYPLNKKEVRQAFAYIIDRNENATVAMGEAGKGIQYEAGFTDLQVPAWLSQADIAKLNPYSKDWARAEELLTGIGFKKGNDGIWVDDTGKKLEFELSVPSDFADWLGSAENAAQQLNAFGIKATVRGYPSAERATAQKEGKYQILVDLALYYNPPHPQTSFNYYLNTPRNAPEATDAFKGMNWSWKQIDPATGKEVYIPDLLTAAAAGFDFEAQKPAIATLARIVNEELPVLALFERYSTDVINYDTRVSGWLPFTDPIYQNNQADLYIAKQLLDGTLKKSATGDGTFHTVYPYPQPPNYDLNLFTTSSLPVGLGNPSYNLMYPPLFYYIWADAAYVPAAAEGYTLESPPVTAEPTPAPLPEGVVNILTVKLQPGMEWSDGSALTAKDLVGTYNIYWAQNNSVWTYLQDVVAVDDTTVEFWIKAASPRVLRLILRANQPAPYSVYGKWMDQAADLRAKGEDPKGDAAKALVDDLYAFKPDTVVAYGPFVLDPASVTEAQLELVKNPTGYNAGKSDFNKILVYYGETAASLPLVLSNEVDYSTHGYTPSDVQQIKTIPNLKIFTGPTGTGPGLWFNQNVYPLNKKEVRQAFAYIIDRNENATVAMGEAGKGIQYEAGFTDLQVPAWLSQADIAKLNPYSKDWARAEELLTGIGFKKGNDGIWVDDTGKKLEFELSVPSDFADWLGSAENAAQQLNAFGIKATVRGYPSAERATAQKEGKYQILVDLALYYNPPHPQTSFNYYLNTPRNAPEATDAFKGMNWSWKQIDPATGKEVYIPDLLTAAAAGFDFEAQKPAIATLARIVNEELPVLALFERYSTDVINYDTRVSGWLPFTDPIYQNNQADLYIAKQLLDGTLKKSATGDGTFHTVYPYPQPPNYDLNLFTTSSLPVGLGNPSYNLMYPPLFYYIWADATYVPAAAASYTLR
;
A
#
# COMPACT_ATOMS: atom_id res chain seq x y z
N MET A 1 43.27 -30.01 6.15
CA MET A 1 42.99 -28.60 6.49
C MET A 1 41.97 -28.61 7.61
N ASP A 2 41.89 -27.55 8.42
CA ASP A 2 40.75 -27.38 9.31
C ASP A 2 39.47 -27.13 8.48
N ASP A 3 38.31 -27.22 9.13
CA ASP A 3 37.00 -27.05 8.49
C ASP A 3 36.72 -25.61 8.03
N THR A 4 37.68 -24.69 8.19
CA THR A 4 37.54 -23.25 7.89
C THR A 4 38.43 -22.76 6.75
N THR A 5 39.29 -23.64 6.20
CA THR A 5 40.23 -23.29 5.13
C THR A 5 39.88 -24.02 3.84
N VAL A 6 39.68 -23.26 2.75
CA VAL A 6 39.41 -23.78 1.40
C VAL A 6 40.56 -23.43 0.46
N GLU A 7 41.07 -24.42 -0.29
CA GLU A 7 42.10 -24.23 -1.30
C GLU A 7 41.52 -24.35 -2.71
N PHE A 8 41.77 -23.34 -3.55
CA PHE A 8 41.34 -23.30 -4.94
C PHE A 8 42.52 -23.54 -5.88
N TRP A 9 42.41 -24.56 -6.74
CA TRP A 9 43.43 -24.91 -7.72
C TRP A 9 43.11 -24.21 -9.05
N ILE A 10 43.84 -23.14 -9.36
CA ILE A 10 43.51 -22.25 -10.48
C ILE A 10 44.24 -22.71 -11.74
N LYS A 11 43.46 -23.20 -12.72
CA LYS A 11 43.99 -23.68 -14.01
C LYS A 11 44.58 -22.56 -14.89
N ALA A 12 44.02 -21.36 -14.81
CA ALA A 12 44.47 -20.20 -15.57
C ALA A 12 44.38 -18.94 -14.69
N ALA A 13 45.53 -18.38 -14.33
CA ALA A 13 45.61 -17.19 -13.51
C ALA A 13 45.07 -15.98 -14.27
N SER A 14 44.00 -15.37 -13.76
CA SER A 14 43.45 -14.11 -14.27
C SER A 14 42.71 -13.34 -13.18
N PRO A 15 42.67 -12.00 -13.22
CA PRO A 15 41.95 -11.18 -12.23
C PRO A 15 40.47 -11.52 -12.13
N ARG A 16 39.86 -11.91 -13.25
CA ARG A 16 38.47 -12.37 -13.32
C ARG A 16 38.22 -13.61 -12.47
N VAL A 17 39.09 -14.61 -12.52
CA VAL A 17 38.94 -15.84 -11.72
C VAL A 17 39.03 -15.53 -10.22
N LEU A 18 39.97 -14.65 -9.83
CA LEU A 18 40.08 -14.24 -8.43
C LEU A 18 38.80 -13.55 -7.94
N ARG A 19 38.22 -12.66 -8.75
CA ARG A 19 36.95 -12.01 -8.41
C ARG A 19 35.77 -12.98 -8.31
N LEU A 20 35.71 -13.96 -9.21
CA LEU A 20 34.68 -15.00 -9.15
C LEU A 20 34.73 -15.76 -7.82
N ILE A 21 35.94 -16.09 -7.35
CA ILE A 21 36.16 -16.81 -6.09
C ILE A 21 35.89 -15.92 -4.87
N LEU A 22 36.47 -14.72 -4.82
CA LEU A 22 36.46 -13.89 -3.61
C LEU A 22 35.17 -13.07 -3.44
N ARG A 23 34.44 -12.75 -4.52
CA ARG A 23 33.35 -11.77 -4.48
C ARG A 23 32.05 -12.24 -5.13
N ALA A 24 32.11 -12.90 -6.29
CA ALA A 24 30.92 -13.11 -7.12
C ALA A 24 30.17 -14.41 -6.83
N ASN A 25 30.87 -15.47 -6.40
CA ASN A 25 30.26 -16.75 -6.10
C ASN A 25 30.14 -16.92 -4.58
N GLN A 26 29.00 -16.52 -4.00
CA GLN A 26 28.75 -16.76 -2.58
C GLN A 26 28.50 -18.26 -2.31
N PRO A 27 28.89 -18.76 -1.12
CA PRO A 27 28.61 -20.13 -0.71
C PRO A 27 27.10 -20.41 -0.67
N ALA A 28 26.69 -21.50 -1.31
CA ALA A 28 25.35 -22.07 -1.14
C ALA A 28 25.32 -22.99 0.10
N PRO A 29 24.19 -23.09 0.82
CA PRO A 29 24.08 -23.89 2.03
C PRO A 29 24.14 -25.40 1.75
N TYR A 30 25.16 -26.08 2.29
CA TYR A 30 25.33 -27.52 2.12
C TYR A 30 24.16 -28.33 2.70
N SER A 31 23.51 -27.84 3.76
CA SER A 31 22.32 -28.46 4.35
C SER A 31 21.13 -28.58 3.39
N VAL A 32 21.09 -27.74 2.34
CA VAL A 32 20.04 -27.73 1.33
C VAL A 32 20.52 -28.40 0.04
N TYR A 33 21.74 -28.07 -0.39
CA TYR A 33 22.24 -28.45 -1.72
C TYR A 33 23.29 -29.56 -1.72
N GLY A 34 23.64 -30.13 -0.56
CA GLY A 34 24.75 -31.08 -0.37
C GLY A 34 24.70 -32.28 -1.31
N LYS A 35 23.51 -32.86 -1.55
CA LYS A 35 23.31 -33.94 -2.53
C LYS A 35 23.93 -33.62 -3.90
N TRP A 36 23.59 -32.47 -4.48
CA TRP A 36 24.09 -32.08 -5.80
C TRP A 36 25.56 -31.65 -5.76
N MET A 37 26.01 -31.05 -4.65
CA MET A 37 27.42 -30.69 -4.45
C MET A 37 28.31 -31.95 -4.44
N ASP A 38 27.91 -32.99 -3.71
CA ASP A 38 28.62 -34.26 -3.65
C ASP A 38 28.62 -34.97 -5.01
N GLN A 39 27.46 -35.03 -5.68
CA GLN A 39 27.36 -35.59 -7.03
C GLN A 39 28.23 -34.84 -8.04
N ALA A 40 28.28 -33.51 -7.98
CA ALA A 40 29.13 -32.70 -8.84
C ALA A 40 30.62 -32.95 -8.55
N ALA A 41 30.99 -33.12 -7.28
CA ALA A 41 32.35 -33.48 -6.89
C ALA A 41 32.74 -34.86 -7.42
N ASP A 42 31.84 -35.84 -7.36
CA ASP A 42 32.04 -37.20 -7.89
C ASP A 42 32.21 -37.21 -9.42
N LEU A 43 31.34 -36.51 -10.16
CA LEU A 43 31.46 -36.38 -11.61
C LEU A 43 32.79 -35.73 -12.00
N ARG A 44 33.18 -34.66 -11.29
CA ARG A 44 34.47 -34.00 -11.49
C ARG A 44 35.64 -34.96 -11.21
N ALA A 45 35.58 -35.75 -10.14
CA ALA A 45 36.62 -36.72 -9.80
C ALA A 45 36.77 -37.85 -10.83
N LYS A 46 35.66 -38.22 -11.49
CA LYS A 46 35.65 -39.19 -12.60
C LYS A 46 36.11 -38.59 -13.94
N GLY A 47 36.31 -37.28 -14.02
CA GLY A 47 36.69 -36.59 -15.25
C GLY A 47 35.56 -36.53 -16.29
N GLU A 48 34.30 -36.59 -15.85
CA GLU A 48 33.13 -36.50 -16.72
C GLU A 48 33.06 -35.14 -17.42
N ASP A 49 32.57 -35.12 -18.66
CA ASP A 49 32.38 -33.88 -19.41
C ASP A 49 31.30 -33.02 -18.74
N PRO A 50 31.57 -31.77 -18.34
CA PRO A 50 30.55 -30.87 -17.78
C PRO A 50 29.41 -30.54 -18.75
N LYS A 51 29.55 -30.87 -20.04
CA LYS A 51 28.48 -30.76 -21.06
C LYS A 51 27.86 -32.11 -21.43
N GLY A 52 28.32 -33.21 -20.84
CA GLY A 52 27.82 -34.56 -21.09
C GLY A 52 26.50 -34.84 -20.38
N ASP A 53 25.88 -35.97 -20.72
CA ASP A 53 24.55 -36.36 -20.23
C ASP A 53 24.48 -36.46 -18.71
N ALA A 54 25.55 -36.93 -18.04
CA ALA A 54 25.59 -37.06 -16.59
C ALA A 54 25.57 -35.69 -15.87
N ALA A 55 26.34 -34.73 -16.38
CA ALA A 55 26.34 -33.36 -15.85
C ALA A 55 25.00 -32.66 -16.14
N LYS A 56 24.45 -32.86 -17.34
CA LYS A 56 23.12 -32.35 -17.70
C LYS A 56 22.04 -32.91 -16.78
N ALA A 57 22.04 -34.22 -16.51
CA ALA A 57 21.07 -34.85 -15.62
C ALA A 57 21.17 -34.30 -14.19
N LEU A 58 22.39 -34.05 -13.69
CA LEU A 58 22.59 -33.40 -12.39
C LEU A 58 21.99 -31.99 -12.36
N VAL A 59 22.25 -31.18 -13.38
CA VAL A 59 21.75 -29.80 -13.47
C VAL A 59 20.22 -29.77 -13.62
N ASP A 60 19.66 -30.65 -14.45
CA ASP A 60 18.21 -30.77 -14.63
C ASP A 60 17.52 -31.16 -13.31
N ASP A 61 18.09 -32.10 -12.54
CA ASP A 61 17.59 -32.48 -11.20
C ASP A 61 17.72 -31.32 -10.19
N LEU A 62 18.84 -30.58 -10.24
CA LEU A 62 19.04 -29.39 -9.40
C LEU A 62 18.02 -28.29 -9.72
N TYR A 63 17.72 -28.03 -10.99
CA TYR A 63 16.74 -27.01 -11.39
C TYR A 63 15.29 -27.40 -11.09
N ALA A 64 15.00 -28.71 -11.08
CA ALA A 64 13.70 -29.25 -10.69
C ALA A 64 13.44 -29.15 -9.18
N PHE A 65 14.48 -29.07 -8.36
CA PHE A 65 14.34 -28.92 -6.91
C PHE A 65 13.72 -27.57 -6.52
N LYS A 66 12.71 -27.60 -5.65
CA LYS A 66 11.98 -26.43 -5.15
C LYS A 66 11.99 -26.46 -3.62
N PRO A 67 12.93 -25.77 -2.95
CA PRO A 67 12.91 -25.68 -1.49
C PRO A 67 11.73 -24.81 -1.03
N ASP A 68 11.22 -25.12 0.16
CA ASP A 68 10.14 -24.42 0.85
C ASP A 68 10.64 -23.36 1.85
N THR A 69 11.95 -23.35 2.12
CA THR A 69 12.60 -22.43 3.05
C THR A 69 13.86 -21.82 2.44
N VAL A 70 14.19 -20.60 2.87
CA VAL A 70 15.44 -19.92 2.51
C VAL A 70 16.45 -20.10 3.63
N VAL A 71 17.62 -20.65 3.31
CA VAL A 71 18.74 -20.72 4.24
C VAL A 71 19.78 -19.68 3.82
N ALA A 72 20.07 -18.76 4.73
CA ALA A 72 21.00 -17.65 4.55
C ALA A 72 22.02 -17.65 5.70
N TYR A 73 23.25 -17.21 5.42
CA TYR A 73 24.31 -17.09 6.44
C TYR A 73 24.62 -15.63 6.80
N GLY A 74 24.01 -14.66 6.12
CA GLY A 74 24.06 -13.25 6.48
C GLY A 74 23.09 -12.87 7.62
N PRO A 75 23.10 -11.60 8.05
CA PRO A 75 22.33 -11.14 9.19
C PRO A 75 20.82 -11.05 8.93
N PHE A 76 20.36 -11.26 7.70
CA PHE A 76 18.94 -11.29 7.34
C PHE A 76 18.63 -12.50 6.44
N VAL A 77 17.38 -12.95 6.47
CA VAL A 77 16.86 -14.04 5.65
C VAL A 77 15.49 -13.64 5.10
N LEU A 78 15.19 -14.01 3.85
CA LEU A 78 13.88 -13.77 3.24
C LEU A 78 12.80 -14.53 4.02
N ASP A 79 11.70 -13.85 4.38
CA ASP A 79 10.48 -14.49 4.85
C ASP A 79 9.56 -14.81 3.66
N PRO A 80 9.40 -16.09 3.26
CA PRO A 80 8.55 -16.44 2.12
C PRO A 80 7.07 -16.07 2.30
N ALA A 81 6.58 -15.97 3.55
CA ALA A 81 5.19 -15.63 3.83
C ALA A 81 4.89 -14.13 3.61
N SER A 82 5.93 -13.29 3.60
CA SER A 82 5.80 -11.85 3.39
C SER A 82 5.69 -11.44 1.90
N VAL A 83 5.88 -12.37 0.97
CA VAL A 83 6.01 -12.06 -0.46
C VAL A 83 4.66 -11.71 -1.07
N THR A 84 4.53 -10.48 -1.57
CA THR A 84 3.34 -9.98 -2.26
C THR A 84 3.74 -9.32 -3.60
N GLU A 85 2.74 -8.90 -4.37
CA GLU A 85 2.95 -8.10 -5.58
C GLU A 85 3.54 -6.70 -5.27
N ALA A 86 3.34 -6.19 -4.06
CA ALA A 86 3.75 -4.84 -3.66
C ALA A 86 5.07 -4.80 -2.87
N GLN A 87 5.35 -5.82 -2.06
CA GLN A 87 6.53 -5.85 -1.18
C GLN A 87 6.88 -7.25 -0.68
N LEU A 88 8.06 -7.37 -0.07
CA LEU A 88 8.50 -8.51 0.73
C LEU A 88 9.45 -8.10 1.86
N GLU A 89 9.76 -9.03 2.75
CA GLU A 89 10.55 -8.78 3.95
C GLU A 89 11.75 -9.71 4.09
N LEU A 90 12.88 -9.14 4.52
CA LEU A 90 13.98 -9.91 5.09
C LEU A 90 14.00 -9.71 6.60
N VAL A 91 13.82 -10.79 7.34
CA VAL A 91 13.80 -10.80 8.81
C VAL A 91 15.20 -11.08 9.35
N LYS A 92 15.51 -10.54 10.54
CA LYS A 92 16.80 -10.75 11.19
C LYS A 92 17.09 -12.23 11.40
N ASN A 93 18.26 -12.66 10.93
CA ASN A 93 18.80 -13.99 11.18
C ASN A 93 19.75 -13.91 12.39
N PRO A 94 19.32 -14.27 13.62
CA PRO A 94 20.12 -14.05 14.82
C PRO A 94 21.42 -14.86 14.86
N THR A 95 21.52 -15.93 14.08
CA THR A 95 22.73 -16.77 13.98
C THR A 95 23.62 -16.40 12.78
N GLY A 96 23.19 -15.42 11.97
CA GLY A 96 23.89 -14.98 10.78
C GLY A 96 25.17 -14.19 11.07
N TYR A 97 26.06 -14.16 10.08
CA TYR A 97 27.27 -13.34 10.08
C TYR A 97 26.94 -11.87 10.41
N ASN A 98 27.64 -11.32 11.42
CA ASN A 98 27.44 -9.96 11.91
C ASN A 98 26.00 -9.60 12.34
N ALA A 99 25.11 -10.56 12.61
CA ALA A 99 23.75 -10.28 13.05
C ALA A 99 23.68 -9.38 14.31
N GLY A 100 24.63 -9.56 15.24
CA GLY A 100 24.74 -8.75 16.44
C GLY A 100 25.24 -7.31 16.22
N LYS A 101 25.73 -6.95 15.02
CA LYS A 101 26.14 -5.57 14.69
C LYS A 101 25.01 -4.73 14.13
N SER A 102 23.99 -5.37 13.55
CA SER A 102 22.83 -4.69 12.97
C SER A 102 21.84 -4.29 14.05
N ASP A 103 21.45 -3.02 14.05
CA ASP A 103 20.41 -2.47 14.94
C ASP A 103 19.00 -2.67 14.37
N PHE A 104 18.89 -3.09 13.11
CA PHE A 104 17.62 -3.34 12.44
C PHE A 104 17.13 -4.77 12.72
N ASN A 105 15.81 -4.91 12.72
CA ASN A 105 15.09 -6.17 12.88
C ASN A 105 14.59 -6.72 11.54
N LYS A 106 14.37 -5.82 10.58
CA LYS A 106 13.79 -6.16 9.28
C LYS A 106 14.34 -5.24 8.19
N ILE A 107 14.42 -5.78 6.97
CA ILE A 107 14.58 -5.01 5.74
C ILE A 107 13.29 -5.17 4.94
N LEU A 108 12.57 -4.08 4.70
CA LEU A 108 11.39 -4.06 3.85
C LEU A 108 11.81 -3.72 2.43
N VAL A 109 11.42 -4.56 1.46
CA VAL A 109 11.73 -4.38 0.05
C VAL A 109 10.43 -4.14 -0.71
N TYR A 110 10.17 -2.89 -1.08
CA TYR A 110 9.09 -2.55 -1.99
C TYR A 110 9.39 -3.06 -3.40
N TYR A 111 8.38 -3.57 -4.09
CA TYR A 111 8.48 -3.95 -5.49
C TYR A 111 8.45 -2.72 -6.38
N GLY A 112 9.37 -2.67 -7.35
CA GLY A 112 9.21 -1.82 -8.52
C GLY A 112 10.50 -1.28 -9.09
N GLU A 113 10.37 -0.69 -10.28
CA GLU A 113 11.38 0.12 -10.94
C GLU A 113 11.13 1.61 -10.68
N THR A 114 11.89 2.51 -11.33
CA THR A 114 11.82 3.97 -11.14
C THR A 114 10.40 4.54 -11.03
N ALA A 115 9.47 4.12 -11.89
CA ALA A 115 8.10 4.65 -11.89
C ALA A 115 7.30 4.31 -10.62
N ALA A 116 7.54 3.13 -10.05
CA ALA A 116 6.92 2.69 -8.80
C ALA A 116 7.70 3.19 -7.56
N SER A 117 9.02 3.39 -7.69
CA SER A 117 9.85 3.88 -6.58
C SER A 117 9.68 5.37 -6.32
N LEU A 118 9.42 6.19 -7.34
CA LEU A 118 9.36 7.65 -7.20
C LEU A 118 8.29 8.10 -6.18
N PRO A 119 7.02 7.64 -6.23
CA PRO A 119 6.04 8.00 -5.22
C PRO A 119 6.50 7.64 -3.80
N LEU A 120 7.09 6.45 -3.60
CA LEU A 120 7.60 5.99 -2.30
C LEU A 120 8.78 6.84 -1.81
N VAL A 121 9.65 7.29 -2.72
CA VAL A 121 10.73 8.21 -2.40
C VAL A 121 10.16 9.57 -1.98
N LEU A 122 9.23 10.12 -2.76
CA LEU A 122 8.64 11.44 -2.51
C LEU A 122 7.81 11.46 -1.21
N SER A 123 7.20 10.34 -0.82
CA SER A 123 6.45 10.18 0.42
C SER A 123 7.32 9.81 1.63
N ASN A 124 8.66 9.81 1.45
CA ASN A 124 9.64 9.53 2.49
C ASN A 124 9.62 8.06 3.02
N GLU A 125 9.06 7.13 2.24
CA GLU A 125 8.90 5.72 2.61
C GLU A 125 10.14 4.86 2.36
N VAL A 126 11.09 5.34 1.56
CA VAL A 126 12.31 4.62 1.22
C VAL A 126 13.51 5.22 1.94
N ASP A 127 14.34 4.37 2.56
CA ASP A 127 15.61 4.79 3.17
C ASP A 127 16.75 4.82 2.15
N TYR A 128 16.70 3.88 1.20
CA TYR A 128 17.66 3.77 0.11
C TYR A 128 17.02 3.26 -1.19
N SER A 129 17.30 3.93 -2.30
CA SER A 129 16.86 3.50 -3.63
C SER A 129 18.04 3.44 -4.60
N THR A 130 18.18 2.34 -5.35
CA THR A 130 19.26 2.09 -6.33
C THR A 130 18.88 2.48 -7.77
N HIS A 131 17.69 3.04 -7.99
CA HIS A 131 17.15 3.27 -9.32
C HIS A 131 17.65 4.56 -9.98
N GLY A 132 17.63 4.56 -11.32
CA GLY A 132 17.90 5.74 -12.13
C GLY A 132 16.68 6.65 -12.19
N TYR A 133 16.79 7.89 -11.72
CA TYR A 133 15.74 8.91 -11.76
C TYR A 133 15.99 9.87 -12.93
N THR A 134 14.93 10.35 -13.57
CA THR A 134 15.08 11.33 -14.65
C THR A 134 15.61 12.66 -14.09
N PRO A 135 16.20 13.54 -14.93
CA PRO A 135 16.64 14.85 -14.46
C PRO A 135 15.55 15.67 -13.75
N SER A 136 14.28 15.55 -14.17
CA SER A 136 13.15 16.20 -13.50
C SER A 136 12.87 15.60 -12.12
N ASP A 137 12.86 14.27 -12.02
CA ASP A 137 12.62 13.57 -10.75
C ASP A 137 13.71 13.93 -9.72
N VAL A 138 14.97 13.98 -10.17
CA VAL A 138 16.11 14.40 -9.34
C VAL A 138 15.90 15.82 -8.77
N GLN A 139 15.37 16.76 -9.56
CA GLN A 139 15.08 18.11 -9.06
C GLN A 139 13.95 18.10 -8.04
N GLN A 140 12.92 17.28 -8.24
CA GLN A 140 11.82 17.14 -7.27
C GLN A 140 12.30 16.51 -5.97
N ILE A 141 13.12 15.46 -6.01
CA ILE A 141 13.67 14.82 -4.82
C ILE A 141 14.53 15.80 -4.01
N LYS A 142 15.29 16.66 -4.68
CA LYS A 142 16.13 17.69 -4.02
C LYS A 142 15.34 18.73 -3.23
N THR A 143 14.02 18.87 -3.44
CA THR A 143 13.20 19.79 -2.63
C THR A 143 12.84 19.21 -1.25
N ILE A 144 13.03 17.90 -1.04
CA ILE A 144 12.72 17.24 0.23
C ILE A 144 13.96 17.34 1.15
N PRO A 145 13.87 18.02 2.32
CA PRO A 145 15.05 18.41 3.11
C PRO A 145 15.97 17.26 3.52
N ASN A 146 15.38 16.10 3.81
CA ASN A 146 16.06 14.93 4.35
C ASN A 146 16.48 13.91 3.28
N LEU A 147 16.13 14.12 2.00
CA LEU A 147 16.60 13.27 0.91
C LEU A 147 17.86 13.85 0.26
N LYS A 148 18.79 12.97 -0.10
CA LYS A 148 19.96 13.31 -0.90
C LYS A 148 20.09 12.34 -2.07
N ILE A 149 20.53 12.88 -3.20
CA ILE A 149 20.95 12.10 -4.36
C ILE A 149 22.44 11.86 -4.24
N PHE A 150 22.81 10.60 -4.23
CA PHE A 150 24.19 10.15 -4.36
C PHE A 150 24.48 9.76 -5.81
N THR A 151 25.55 10.34 -6.36
CA THR A 151 25.99 10.06 -7.74
C THR A 151 27.29 9.26 -7.74
N GLY A 152 27.17 7.92 -7.67
CA GLY A 152 28.31 7.00 -7.70
C GLY A 152 28.60 6.48 -9.10
N PRO A 153 29.83 6.04 -9.41
CA PRO A 153 30.15 5.51 -10.73
C PRO A 153 29.47 4.16 -10.98
N THR A 154 28.90 3.91 -12.16
CA THR A 154 28.39 2.55 -12.49
C THR A 154 29.44 1.68 -13.20
N GLY A 155 30.43 2.32 -13.83
CA GLY A 155 31.43 1.65 -14.67
C GLY A 155 30.86 1.19 -16.01
N THR A 156 29.73 1.73 -16.45
CA THR A 156 29.10 1.42 -17.74
C THR A 156 28.73 2.68 -18.51
N GLY A 157 28.53 2.55 -19.82
CA GLY A 157 28.22 3.69 -20.68
C GLY A 157 27.93 3.28 -22.12
N PRO A 158 26.97 3.93 -22.81
CA PRO A 158 26.66 3.61 -24.20
C PRO A 158 27.71 4.18 -25.15
N GLY A 159 27.75 3.62 -26.35
CA GLY A 159 28.51 4.15 -27.47
C GLY A 159 28.07 3.60 -28.81
N LEU A 160 28.66 4.14 -29.88
CA LEU A 160 28.37 3.80 -31.26
C LEU A 160 29.30 2.69 -31.74
N TRP A 161 28.75 1.52 -32.05
CA TRP A 161 29.47 0.39 -32.63
C TRP A 161 29.35 0.43 -34.15
N PHE A 162 30.48 0.53 -34.85
CA PHE A 162 30.49 0.74 -36.30
C PHE A 162 30.63 -0.58 -37.07
N ASN A 163 29.62 -0.97 -37.85
CA ASN A 163 29.71 -2.18 -38.68
C ASN A 163 30.68 -1.98 -39.85
N GLN A 164 31.81 -2.69 -39.82
CA GLN A 164 32.89 -2.59 -40.80
C GLN A 164 32.55 -3.28 -42.14
N ASN A 165 31.41 -3.98 -42.22
CA ASN A 165 30.87 -4.45 -43.49
C ASN A 165 30.15 -3.34 -44.28
N VAL A 166 29.86 -2.21 -43.65
CA VAL A 166 29.10 -1.12 -44.25
C VAL A 166 30.08 -0.03 -44.68
N TYR A 167 30.24 0.15 -45.99
CA TYR A 167 31.00 1.28 -46.51
C TYR A 167 30.22 2.59 -46.30
N PRO A 168 30.86 3.71 -45.89
CA PRO A 168 32.28 3.88 -45.54
C PRO A 168 32.62 3.78 -44.04
N LEU A 169 31.78 3.15 -43.21
CA LEU A 169 32.06 2.97 -41.77
C LEU A 169 33.32 2.13 -41.50
N ASN A 170 33.84 1.43 -42.51
CA ASN A 170 35.11 0.73 -42.45
C ASN A 170 36.34 1.63 -42.51
N LYS A 171 36.20 2.90 -42.92
CA LYS A 171 37.27 3.90 -42.91
C LYS A 171 37.41 4.53 -41.52
N LYS A 172 38.62 4.54 -40.96
CA LYS A 172 38.84 5.13 -39.63
C LYS A 172 38.61 6.63 -39.62
N GLU A 173 38.93 7.33 -40.70
CA GLU A 173 38.75 8.78 -40.84
C GLU A 173 37.27 9.17 -40.74
N VAL A 174 36.35 8.31 -41.19
CA VAL A 174 34.90 8.50 -41.02
C VAL A 174 34.52 8.33 -39.55
N ARG A 175 35.02 7.31 -38.85
CA ARG A 175 34.72 7.09 -37.43
C ARG A 175 35.32 8.19 -36.53
N GLN A 176 36.53 8.65 -36.87
CA GLN A 176 37.15 9.83 -36.25
C GLN A 176 36.35 11.11 -36.50
N ALA A 177 35.82 11.32 -37.71
CA ALA A 177 34.94 12.44 -37.99
C ALA A 177 33.69 12.41 -37.10
N PHE A 178 33.04 11.24 -36.93
CA PHE A 178 31.92 11.09 -35.98
C PHE A 178 32.30 11.53 -34.56
N ALA A 179 33.49 11.12 -34.09
CA ALA A 179 33.98 11.47 -32.75
C ALA A 179 34.19 12.99 -32.56
N TYR A 180 34.61 13.70 -33.61
CA TYR A 180 34.74 15.17 -33.60
C TYR A 180 33.42 15.92 -33.84
N ILE A 181 32.41 15.29 -34.43
CA ILE A 181 31.09 15.91 -34.66
C ILE A 181 30.28 15.96 -33.37
N ILE A 182 30.30 14.87 -32.60
CA ILE A 182 29.44 14.64 -31.44
C ILE A 182 30.04 15.30 -30.19
N ASP A 183 29.31 16.26 -29.62
CA ASP A 183 29.55 16.76 -28.28
C ASP A 183 29.09 15.71 -27.26
N ARG A 184 30.05 15.00 -26.68
CA ARG A 184 29.80 13.96 -25.69
C ARG A 184 29.27 14.51 -24.37
N ASN A 185 29.58 15.75 -23.98
CA ASN A 185 29.05 16.36 -22.77
C ASN A 185 27.59 16.77 -22.94
N GLU A 186 27.25 17.35 -24.10
CA GLU A 186 25.86 17.62 -24.47
C GLU A 186 25.06 16.32 -24.51
N ASN A 187 25.60 15.28 -25.17
CA ASN A 187 24.95 13.97 -25.27
C ASN A 187 24.68 13.35 -23.89
N ALA A 188 25.67 13.39 -22.99
CA ALA A 188 25.53 12.91 -21.62
C ALA A 188 24.45 13.68 -20.84
N THR A 189 24.45 15.01 -20.94
CA THR A 189 23.51 15.88 -20.23
C THR A 189 22.08 15.66 -20.72
N VAL A 190 21.87 15.52 -22.03
CA VAL A 190 20.56 15.25 -22.62
C VAL A 190 20.03 13.88 -22.19
N ALA A 191 20.90 12.86 -22.15
CA ALA A 191 20.51 11.50 -21.80
C ALA A 191 20.27 11.28 -20.30
N MET A 192 21.08 11.89 -19.44
CA MET A 192 21.19 11.53 -18.01
C MET A 192 21.27 12.72 -17.04
N GLY A 193 21.28 13.96 -17.52
CA GLY A 193 21.50 15.14 -16.68
C GLY A 193 22.85 15.09 -15.96
N GLU A 194 22.85 15.31 -14.63
CA GLU A 194 24.08 15.27 -13.81
C GLU A 194 24.68 13.87 -13.62
N ALA A 195 23.93 12.82 -13.98
CA ALA A 195 24.36 11.43 -13.88
C ALA A 195 25.09 10.92 -15.14
N GLY A 196 25.22 11.75 -16.17
CA GLY A 196 26.02 11.46 -17.36
C GLY A 196 27.29 12.30 -17.41
N LYS A 197 28.44 11.69 -17.73
CA LYS A 197 29.69 12.42 -18.00
C LYS A 197 30.26 12.01 -19.34
N GLY A 198 30.41 12.96 -20.26
CA GLY A 198 30.97 12.69 -21.59
C GLY A 198 32.38 12.10 -21.49
N ILE A 199 32.69 11.11 -22.33
CA ILE A 199 34.02 10.51 -22.35
C ILE A 199 35.09 11.50 -22.84
N GLN A 200 36.18 11.58 -22.10
CA GLN A 200 37.33 12.43 -22.35
C GLN A 200 38.41 11.72 -23.16
N TYR A 201 38.79 10.48 -22.81
CA TYR A 201 40.02 9.87 -23.33
C TYR A 201 39.82 8.90 -24.49
N GLU A 202 38.61 8.35 -24.70
CA GLU A 202 38.35 7.27 -25.66
C GLU A 202 39.36 6.11 -25.54
N ALA A 203 39.70 5.73 -24.30
CA ALA A 203 40.68 4.68 -24.03
C ALA A 203 40.12 3.25 -24.21
N GLY A 204 38.83 3.10 -24.51
CA GLY A 204 38.11 1.82 -24.62
C GLY A 204 37.64 1.23 -23.27
N PHE A 205 37.85 1.96 -22.17
CA PHE A 205 37.34 1.66 -20.84
C PHE A 205 37.11 2.97 -20.07
N THR A 206 36.57 2.87 -18.87
CA THR A 206 36.13 4.03 -18.06
C THR A 206 37.28 5.01 -17.75
N ASP A 207 37.03 6.31 -17.95
CA ASP A 207 37.93 7.43 -17.66
C ASP A 207 38.33 7.47 -16.18
N LEU A 208 37.45 6.99 -15.29
CA LEU A 208 37.72 6.83 -13.85
C LEU A 208 38.98 6.00 -13.56
N GLN A 209 39.34 5.09 -14.47
CA GLN A 209 40.40 4.12 -14.29
C GLN A 209 41.60 4.41 -15.20
N VAL A 210 41.49 5.38 -16.11
CA VAL A 210 42.58 5.77 -17.01
C VAL A 210 43.86 6.13 -16.25
N PRO A 211 43.84 6.96 -15.18
CA PRO A 211 45.05 7.29 -14.43
C PRO A 211 45.69 6.10 -13.69
N ALA A 212 44.91 5.06 -13.37
CA ALA A 212 45.40 3.87 -12.67
C ALA A 212 46.10 2.88 -13.64
N TRP A 213 45.64 2.83 -14.89
CA TRP A 213 46.09 1.84 -15.87
C TRP A 213 47.04 2.38 -16.93
N LEU A 214 47.02 3.69 -17.20
CA LEU A 214 47.87 4.32 -18.21
C LEU A 214 48.87 5.27 -17.57
N SER A 215 50.09 5.26 -18.07
CA SER A 215 51.10 6.26 -17.69
C SER A 215 50.70 7.63 -18.24
N GLN A 216 51.15 8.72 -17.60
CA GLN A 216 50.92 10.08 -18.13
C GLN A 216 51.44 10.26 -19.57
N ALA A 217 52.52 9.55 -19.92
CA ALA A 217 53.07 9.56 -21.27
C ALA A 217 52.18 8.82 -22.29
N ASP A 218 51.39 7.84 -21.86
CA ASP A 218 50.42 7.17 -22.72
C ASP A 218 49.12 7.96 -22.82
N ILE A 219 48.65 8.55 -21.72
CA ILE A 219 47.47 9.43 -21.70
C ILE A 219 47.68 10.62 -22.66
N ALA A 220 48.87 11.23 -22.65
CA ALA A 220 49.20 12.35 -23.53
C ALA A 220 49.24 11.98 -25.04
N LYS A 221 49.24 10.69 -25.38
CA LYS A 221 49.18 10.21 -26.78
C LYS A 221 47.75 9.91 -27.23
N LEU A 222 46.79 9.86 -26.31
CA LEU A 222 45.39 9.66 -26.65
C LEU A 222 44.81 10.96 -27.20
N ASN A 223 44.01 10.84 -28.24
CA ASN A 223 43.24 11.94 -28.76
C ASN A 223 41.94 12.08 -27.96
N PRO A 224 41.66 13.24 -27.35
CA PRO A 224 40.45 13.43 -26.58
C PRO A 224 39.20 13.61 -27.46
N TYR A 225 39.34 13.75 -28.79
CA TYR A 225 38.26 14.00 -29.75
C TYR A 225 37.25 15.06 -29.28
N SER A 226 37.73 16.16 -28.72
CA SER A 226 36.86 17.29 -28.36
C SER A 226 36.17 17.81 -29.61
N LYS A 227 34.89 18.20 -29.51
CA LYS A 227 34.07 18.60 -30.66
C LYS A 227 34.78 19.65 -31.52
N ASP A 228 35.02 19.29 -32.78
CA ASP A 228 35.70 20.12 -33.77
C ASP A 228 35.22 19.76 -35.17
N TRP A 229 34.21 20.51 -35.64
CA TRP A 229 33.64 20.28 -36.96
C TRP A 229 34.66 20.53 -38.08
N ALA A 230 35.56 21.50 -37.94
CA ALA A 230 36.55 21.77 -38.97
C ALA A 230 37.51 20.58 -39.16
N ARG A 231 37.91 19.95 -38.05
CA ARG A 231 38.71 18.72 -38.11
C ARG A 231 37.94 17.54 -38.73
N ALA A 232 36.65 17.41 -38.44
CA ALA A 232 35.80 16.41 -39.08
C ALA A 232 35.70 16.65 -40.60
N GLU A 233 35.55 17.90 -41.05
CA GLU A 233 35.54 18.24 -42.48
C GLU A 233 36.89 17.93 -43.15
N GLU A 234 38.00 18.24 -42.49
CA GLU A 234 39.35 17.92 -42.96
C GLU A 234 39.55 16.41 -43.15
N LEU A 235 39.10 15.59 -42.19
CA LEU A 235 39.19 14.13 -42.27
C LEU A 235 38.40 13.57 -43.45
N LEU A 236 37.15 14.02 -43.64
CA LEU A 236 36.30 13.56 -44.74
C LEU A 236 36.84 14.02 -46.10
N THR A 237 37.26 15.28 -46.23
CA THR A 237 37.85 15.78 -47.47
C THR A 237 39.19 15.12 -47.80
N GLY A 238 40.00 14.81 -46.79
CA GLY A 238 41.29 14.13 -46.93
C GLY A 238 41.19 12.74 -47.57
N ILE A 239 40.08 12.04 -47.38
CA ILE A 239 39.79 10.75 -48.03
C ILE A 239 38.99 10.88 -49.34
N GLY A 240 38.82 12.10 -49.84
CA GLY A 240 38.16 12.37 -51.13
C GLY A 240 36.63 12.52 -51.04
N PHE A 241 36.05 12.62 -49.84
CA PHE A 241 34.61 12.85 -49.70
C PHE A 241 34.31 14.35 -49.88
N LYS A 242 33.08 14.66 -50.28
CA LYS A 242 32.67 16.03 -50.59
C LYS A 242 31.28 16.34 -50.07
N LYS A 243 31.06 17.57 -49.63
CA LYS A 243 29.74 18.06 -49.24
C LYS A 243 28.93 18.39 -50.50
N GLY A 244 27.76 17.76 -50.65
CA GLY A 244 26.84 18.01 -51.75
C GLY A 244 26.19 19.39 -51.66
N ASN A 245 25.55 19.82 -52.75
CA ASN A 245 24.85 21.11 -52.82
C ASN A 245 23.63 21.18 -51.86
N ASP A 246 23.14 20.02 -51.42
CA ASP A 246 22.08 19.88 -50.42
C ASP A 246 22.62 19.85 -48.98
N GLY A 247 23.93 20.07 -48.80
CA GLY A 247 24.60 20.07 -47.50
C GLY A 247 24.92 18.66 -46.97
N ILE A 248 24.58 17.60 -47.69
CA ILE A 248 24.82 16.21 -47.28
C ILE A 248 26.17 15.74 -47.82
N TRP A 249 26.99 15.11 -46.97
CA TRP A 249 28.27 14.53 -47.39
C TRP A 249 28.07 13.34 -48.32
N VAL A 250 28.95 13.24 -49.31
CA VAL A 250 28.97 12.22 -50.36
C VAL A 250 30.34 11.54 -50.35
N ASP A 251 30.33 10.21 -50.35
CA ASP A 251 31.55 9.40 -50.40
C ASP A 251 32.25 9.44 -51.77
N ASP A 252 33.41 8.81 -51.86
CA ASP A 252 34.21 8.68 -53.09
C ASP A 252 33.53 7.86 -54.20
N THR A 253 32.47 7.11 -53.88
CA THR A 253 31.63 6.38 -54.85
C THR A 253 30.46 7.22 -55.37
N GLY A 254 30.23 8.41 -54.79
CA GLY A 254 29.10 9.28 -55.13
C GLY A 254 27.83 9.01 -54.33
N LYS A 255 27.88 8.17 -53.28
CA LYS A 255 26.74 7.88 -52.42
C LYS A 255 26.69 8.83 -51.22
N LYS A 256 25.50 9.30 -50.87
CA LYS A 256 25.29 10.11 -49.67
C LYS A 256 25.60 9.32 -48.39
N LEU A 257 26.21 9.98 -47.41
CA LEU A 257 26.37 9.46 -46.06
C LEU A 257 25.01 9.46 -45.35
N GLU A 258 24.33 8.32 -45.42
CA GLU A 258 23.06 8.07 -44.74
C GLU A 258 23.19 6.81 -43.87
N PHE A 259 22.94 6.93 -42.57
CA PHE A 259 23.12 5.86 -41.59
C PHE A 259 21.94 5.70 -40.63
N GLU A 260 21.65 4.46 -40.25
CA GLU A 260 20.71 4.09 -39.20
C GLU A 260 21.44 3.72 -37.90
N LEU A 261 21.02 4.33 -36.79
CA LEU A 261 21.44 4.00 -35.42
C LEU A 261 20.37 3.07 -34.82
N SER A 262 20.70 1.78 -34.67
CA SER A 262 19.83 0.80 -34.01
C SER A 262 20.04 0.84 -32.49
N VAL A 263 18.99 0.99 -31.69
CA VAL A 263 19.05 1.12 -30.23
C VAL A 263 17.96 0.30 -29.52
N PRO A 264 18.23 -0.33 -28.37
CA PRO A 264 17.19 -0.95 -27.56
C PRO A 264 16.18 0.12 -27.07
N SER A 265 14.92 0.04 -27.48
CA SER A 265 13.90 1.06 -27.17
C SER A 265 13.49 1.11 -25.69
N ASP A 266 13.73 0.02 -24.96
CA ASP A 266 13.36 -0.10 -23.54
C ASP A 266 14.32 0.67 -22.61
N PHE A 267 15.44 1.19 -23.13
CA PHE A 267 16.42 1.99 -22.38
C PHE A 267 16.32 3.46 -22.79
N ALA A 268 15.53 4.23 -22.04
CA ALA A 268 15.24 5.64 -22.34
C ALA A 268 16.51 6.52 -22.43
N ASP A 269 17.50 6.25 -21.57
CA ASP A 269 18.80 6.93 -21.58
C ASP A 269 19.58 6.67 -22.88
N TRP A 270 19.54 5.44 -23.40
CA TRP A 270 20.25 5.09 -24.64
C TRP A 270 19.51 5.62 -25.87
N LEU A 271 18.18 5.61 -25.84
CA LEU A 271 17.36 6.19 -26.90
C LEU A 271 17.61 7.70 -27.01
N GLY A 272 17.55 8.43 -25.89
CA GLY A 272 17.84 9.88 -25.87
C GLY A 272 19.27 10.20 -26.32
N SER A 273 20.25 9.37 -25.94
CA SER A 273 21.63 9.46 -26.44
C SER A 273 21.72 9.28 -27.96
N ALA A 274 21.06 8.26 -28.51
CA ALA A 274 21.03 7.97 -29.94
C ALA A 274 20.38 9.10 -30.75
N GLU A 275 19.28 9.66 -30.25
CA GLU A 275 18.57 10.78 -30.86
C GLU A 275 19.43 12.05 -30.88
N ASN A 276 20.07 12.40 -29.76
CA ASN A 276 20.97 13.55 -29.73
C ASN A 276 22.20 13.34 -30.65
N ALA A 277 22.80 12.14 -30.67
CA ALA A 277 23.91 11.84 -31.57
C ALA A 277 23.49 11.98 -33.05
N ALA A 278 22.31 11.45 -33.41
CA ALA A 278 21.75 11.60 -34.75
C ALA A 278 21.48 13.07 -35.11
N GLN A 279 20.96 13.88 -34.19
CA GLN A 279 20.76 15.32 -34.40
C GLN A 279 22.08 16.04 -34.70
N GLN A 280 23.14 15.75 -33.93
CA GLN A 280 24.46 16.36 -34.15
C GLN A 280 25.09 15.95 -35.49
N LEU A 281 24.95 14.68 -35.89
CA LEU A 281 25.37 14.18 -37.20
C LEU A 281 24.59 14.85 -38.35
N ASN A 282 23.26 14.95 -38.22
CA ASN A 282 22.39 15.60 -39.18
C ASN A 282 22.76 17.08 -39.36
N ALA A 283 23.05 17.79 -38.27
CA ALA A 283 23.46 19.19 -38.30
C ALA A 283 24.79 19.41 -39.03
N PHE A 284 25.71 18.43 -38.98
CA PHE A 284 26.97 18.47 -39.71
C PHE A 284 26.83 18.14 -41.21
N GLY A 285 25.76 17.43 -41.60
CA GLY A 285 25.51 16.99 -42.96
C GLY A 285 25.68 15.48 -43.19
N ILE A 286 25.70 14.67 -42.13
CA ILE A 286 25.63 13.20 -42.22
C ILE A 286 24.22 12.80 -41.81
N LYS A 287 23.45 12.23 -42.74
CA LYS A 287 22.05 11.91 -42.46
C LYS A 287 21.96 10.69 -41.54
N ALA A 288 21.40 10.87 -40.35
CA ALA A 288 21.29 9.83 -39.33
C ALA A 288 19.83 9.65 -38.87
N THR A 289 19.36 8.42 -38.81
CA THR A 289 18.01 8.06 -38.30
C THR A 289 18.11 7.05 -37.17
N VAL A 290 17.25 7.13 -36.16
CA VAL A 290 17.21 6.20 -35.03
C VAL A 290 16.13 5.14 -35.24
N ARG A 291 16.47 3.86 -34.99
CA ARG A 291 15.54 2.73 -35.00
C ARG A 291 15.57 2.00 -33.66
N GLY A 292 14.46 2.04 -32.94
CA GLY A 292 14.25 1.27 -31.71
C GLY A 292 14.01 -0.23 -31.97
N TYR A 293 14.50 -1.10 -31.10
CA TYR A 293 14.19 -2.55 -31.09
C TYR A 293 14.08 -3.09 -29.66
N PRO A 294 13.39 -4.23 -29.41
CA PRO A 294 13.26 -4.79 -28.06
C PRO A 294 14.60 -5.26 -27.48
N SER A 295 14.86 -4.96 -26.20
CA SER A 295 16.14 -5.30 -25.54
C SER A 295 16.47 -6.80 -25.55
N ALA A 296 15.46 -7.69 -25.59
CA ALA A 296 15.62 -9.13 -25.74
C ALA A 296 16.36 -9.56 -27.03
N GLU A 297 16.28 -8.75 -28.10
CA GLU A 297 16.94 -9.04 -29.38
C GLU A 297 18.40 -8.56 -29.42
N ARG A 298 18.88 -7.86 -28.39
CA ARG A 298 20.21 -7.22 -28.36
C ARG A 298 21.35 -8.20 -28.61
N ALA A 299 21.35 -9.36 -27.98
CA ALA A 299 22.40 -10.36 -28.17
C ALA A 299 22.44 -10.89 -29.63
N THR A 300 21.27 -11.04 -30.25
CA THR A 300 21.14 -11.43 -31.66
C THR A 300 21.67 -10.33 -32.57
N ALA A 301 21.27 -9.07 -32.33
CA ALA A 301 21.75 -7.93 -33.10
C ALA A 301 23.29 -7.81 -33.07
N GLN A 302 23.89 -7.92 -31.87
CA GLN A 302 25.35 -7.90 -31.67
C GLN A 302 26.07 -9.00 -32.47
N LYS A 303 25.55 -10.23 -32.42
CA LYS A 303 26.13 -11.40 -33.10
C LYS A 303 25.98 -11.32 -34.62
N GLU A 304 24.76 -11.04 -35.09
CA GLU A 304 24.46 -11.09 -36.52
C GLU A 304 25.10 -9.94 -37.30
N GLY A 305 25.36 -8.80 -36.64
CA GLY A 305 25.94 -7.63 -37.32
C GLY A 305 25.00 -7.01 -38.36
N LYS A 306 23.68 -7.25 -38.27
CA LYS A 306 22.67 -6.69 -39.19
C LYS A 306 22.24 -5.28 -38.76
N TYR A 307 23.21 -4.39 -38.59
CA TYR A 307 23.02 -2.98 -38.27
C TYR A 307 24.06 -2.15 -39.04
N GLN A 308 23.82 -0.85 -39.23
CA GLN A 308 24.85 0.05 -39.74
C GLN A 308 25.68 0.58 -38.57
N ILE A 309 25.00 1.23 -37.61
CA ILE A 309 25.57 1.65 -36.34
C ILE A 309 24.68 1.09 -35.23
N LEU A 310 25.26 0.39 -34.26
CA LEU A 310 24.53 -0.11 -33.09
C LEU A 310 24.85 0.77 -31.88
N VAL A 311 23.82 1.18 -31.15
CA VAL A 311 23.97 1.87 -29.86
C VAL A 311 23.92 0.82 -28.76
N ASP A 312 25.07 0.56 -28.15
CA ASP A 312 25.26 -0.51 -27.16
C ASP A 312 26.37 -0.11 -26.15
N LEU A 313 26.66 -0.94 -25.17
CA LEU A 313 27.71 -0.68 -24.17
C LEU A 313 29.08 -0.53 -24.85
N ALA A 314 29.65 0.66 -24.78
CA ALA A 314 31.05 0.90 -25.12
C ALA A 314 31.96 0.73 -23.91
N LEU A 315 31.40 0.97 -22.72
CA LEU A 315 32.09 0.85 -21.45
C LEU A 315 31.44 -0.25 -20.63
N TYR A 316 32.23 -1.24 -20.22
CA TYR A 316 31.75 -2.32 -19.38
C TYR A 316 32.83 -2.76 -18.40
N TYR A 317 32.85 -2.12 -17.23
CA TYR A 317 33.85 -2.33 -16.18
C TYR A 317 33.32 -3.24 -15.07
N ASN A 318 32.75 -4.40 -15.44
CA ASN A 318 32.26 -5.39 -14.48
C ASN A 318 32.55 -6.84 -14.96
N PRO A 319 33.52 -7.56 -14.35
CA PRO A 319 34.32 -7.17 -13.19
C PRO A 319 35.27 -5.98 -13.46
N PRO A 320 35.70 -5.23 -12.44
CA PRO A 320 36.45 -3.98 -12.58
C PRO A 320 37.88 -4.22 -13.06
N HIS A 321 38.04 -4.26 -14.38
CA HIS A 321 39.32 -4.43 -15.04
C HIS A 321 39.21 -3.95 -16.49
N PRO A 322 40.15 -3.16 -17.05
CA PRO A 322 39.99 -2.59 -18.40
C PRO A 322 39.78 -3.62 -19.49
N GLN A 323 40.45 -4.78 -19.36
CA GLN A 323 40.27 -5.92 -20.27
C GLN A 323 38.82 -6.35 -20.42
N THR A 324 37.97 -6.22 -19.39
CA THR A 324 36.55 -6.61 -19.48
C THR A 324 35.76 -5.72 -20.43
N SER A 325 36.10 -4.42 -20.46
CA SER A 325 35.50 -3.45 -21.37
C SER A 325 35.89 -3.77 -22.81
N PHE A 326 37.20 -3.92 -23.08
CA PHE A 326 37.69 -4.31 -24.41
C PHE A 326 37.10 -5.65 -24.87
N ASN A 327 37.12 -6.66 -24.00
CA ASN A 327 36.63 -7.99 -24.31
C ASN A 327 35.11 -8.04 -24.49
N TYR A 328 34.36 -7.04 -24.00
CA TYR A 328 32.92 -6.98 -24.19
C TYR A 328 32.58 -6.94 -25.68
N TYR A 329 33.19 -6.01 -26.43
CA TYR A 329 32.90 -5.78 -27.85
C TYR A 329 33.94 -6.39 -28.81
N LEU A 330 35.18 -6.68 -28.37
CA LEU A 330 36.23 -7.24 -29.24
C LEU A 330 36.28 -8.77 -29.31
N ASN A 331 35.41 -9.47 -28.57
CA ASN A 331 35.40 -10.94 -28.51
C ASN A 331 34.33 -11.57 -29.42
N THR A 332 34.48 -12.86 -29.72
CA THR A 332 33.47 -13.65 -30.43
C THR A 332 32.24 -13.88 -29.53
N PRO A 333 30.99 -13.84 -30.07
CA PRO A 333 30.64 -13.64 -31.48
C PRO A 333 30.39 -12.16 -31.88
N ARG A 334 30.70 -11.18 -31.03
CA ARG A 334 30.37 -9.75 -31.27
C ARG A 334 31.33 -9.06 -32.24
N ASN A 335 32.59 -9.49 -32.25
CA ASN A 335 33.57 -9.17 -33.28
C ASN A 335 34.29 -10.44 -33.71
N ALA A 336 33.99 -10.94 -34.90
CA ALA A 336 34.50 -12.22 -35.39
C ALA A 336 35.03 -12.10 -36.84
N PRO A 337 36.07 -11.28 -37.10
CA PRO A 337 36.52 -10.98 -38.45
C PRO A 337 37.04 -12.20 -39.21
N GLU A 338 37.63 -13.15 -38.49
CA GLU A 338 38.20 -14.39 -39.02
C GLU A 338 37.22 -15.57 -39.03
N ALA A 339 35.98 -15.39 -38.55
CA ALA A 339 35.00 -16.47 -38.57
C ALA A 339 34.58 -16.85 -39.99
N THR A 340 34.28 -18.14 -40.17
CA THR A 340 33.85 -18.74 -41.44
C THR A 340 32.33 -18.80 -41.60
N ASP A 341 31.57 -18.41 -40.58
CA ASP A 341 30.12 -18.30 -40.60
C ASP A 341 29.65 -16.96 -41.20
N ALA A 342 28.34 -16.87 -41.48
CA ALA A 342 27.74 -15.68 -42.10
C ALA A 342 27.62 -14.46 -41.16
N PHE A 343 27.89 -14.63 -39.85
CA PHE A 343 27.63 -13.63 -38.82
C PHE A 343 28.94 -13.20 -38.14
N LYS A 344 29.50 -12.08 -38.60
CA LYS A 344 30.80 -11.56 -38.12
C LYS A 344 30.70 -10.45 -37.06
N GLY A 345 29.48 -10.15 -36.61
CA GLY A 345 29.19 -9.00 -35.76
C GLY A 345 29.68 -7.70 -36.40
N MET A 346 30.45 -6.90 -35.65
CA MET A 346 31.04 -5.63 -36.13
C MET A 346 32.07 -5.82 -37.26
N ASN A 347 32.70 -7.00 -37.35
CA ASN A 347 33.74 -7.35 -38.34
C ASN A 347 34.98 -6.42 -38.37
N TRP A 348 35.42 -5.93 -37.22
CA TRP A 348 36.66 -5.15 -37.09
C TRP A 348 37.90 -6.06 -37.04
N SER A 349 38.88 -5.77 -37.90
CA SER A 349 40.09 -6.57 -38.06
C SER A 349 40.81 -6.81 -36.73
N TRP A 350 41.23 -8.04 -36.48
CA TRP A 350 42.07 -8.36 -35.33
C TRP A 350 43.55 -8.05 -35.57
N LYS A 351 43.98 -7.87 -36.82
CA LYS A 351 45.32 -7.38 -37.14
C LYS A 351 45.28 -5.86 -37.18
N GLN A 352 46.08 -5.23 -36.32
CA GLN A 352 46.12 -3.79 -36.11
C GLN A 352 47.56 -3.29 -36.08
N ILE A 353 47.76 -1.99 -36.29
CA ILE A 353 49.07 -1.35 -36.15
C ILE A 353 49.08 -0.57 -34.84
N ASP A 354 50.06 -0.80 -33.96
CA ASP A 354 50.25 0.03 -32.77
C ASP A 354 50.73 1.43 -33.18
N PRO A 355 49.94 2.50 -32.94
CA PRO A 355 50.30 3.85 -33.38
C PRO A 355 51.62 4.36 -32.78
N ALA A 356 52.04 3.83 -31.63
CA ALA A 356 53.28 4.26 -30.98
C ALA A 356 54.54 3.62 -31.58
N THR A 357 54.44 2.42 -32.14
CA THR A 357 55.61 1.66 -32.61
C THR A 357 55.60 1.37 -34.11
N GLY A 358 54.45 1.53 -34.78
CA GLY A 358 54.26 1.19 -36.18
C GLY A 358 54.29 -0.32 -36.47
N LYS A 359 54.29 -1.17 -35.44
CA LYS A 359 54.33 -2.63 -35.59
C LYS A 359 52.94 -3.22 -35.68
N GLU A 360 52.80 -4.27 -36.48
CA GLU A 360 51.60 -5.10 -36.50
C GLU A 360 51.46 -5.86 -35.18
N VAL A 361 50.25 -5.86 -34.63
CA VAL A 361 49.84 -6.56 -33.43
C VAL A 361 48.53 -7.30 -33.67
N TYR A 362 48.28 -8.33 -32.86
CA TYR A 362 47.08 -9.14 -32.92
C TYR A 362 46.22 -8.93 -31.67
N ILE A 363 44.98 -8.50 -31.86
CA ILE A 363 44.08 -8.09 -30.77
C ILE A 363 43.80 -9.23 -29.78
N PRO A 364 43.49 -10.48 -30.20
CA PRO A 364 43.31 -11.59 -29.25
C PRO A 364 44.52 -11.87 -28.36
N ASP A 365 45.75 -11.71 -28.88
CA ASP A 365 46.97 -11.87 -28.08
C ASP A 365 47.10 -10.75 -27.04
N LEU A 366 46.80 -9.51 -27.43
CA LEU A 366 46.77 -8.37 -26.51
C LEU A 366 45.70 -8.53 -25.42
N LEU A 367 44.49 -9.01 -25.77
CA LEU A 367 43.43 -9.30 -24.80
C LEU A 367 43.85 -10.41 -23.82
N THR A 368 44.60 -11.41 -24.30
CA THR A 368 45.14 -12.48 -23.47
C THR A 368 46.22 -11.95 -22.54
N ALA A 369 47.18 -11.17 -23.05
CA ALA A 369 48.23 -10.54 -22.26
C ALA A 369 47.67 -9.56 -21.21
N ALA A 370 46.63 -8.80 -21.58
CA ALA A 370 45.92 -7.88 -20.71
C ALA A 370 45.21 -8.55 -19.53
N ALA A 371 44.98 -9.87 -19.58
CA ALA A 371 44.35 -10.63 -18.49
C ALA A 371 45.28 -11.69 -17.88
N ALA A 372 46.56 -11.72 -18.28
CA ALA A 372 47.48 -12.79 -17.90
C ALA A 372 47.98 -12.63 -16.46
N GLY A 373 47.80 -13.67 -15.64
CA GLY A 373 48.32 -13.69 -14.28
C GLY A 373 47.55 -12.79 -13.31
N PHE A 374 48.18 -12.49 -12.18
CA PHE A 374 47.63 -11.60 -11.13
C PHE A 374 48.47 -10.34 -10.93
N ASP A 375 49.56 -10.18 -11.69
CA ASP A 375 50.41 -8.98 -11.67
C ASP A 375 49.82 -7.92 -12.59
N PHE A 376 49.14 -6.93 -12.00
CA PHE A 376 48.53 -5.83 -12.74
C PHE A 376 49.57 -4.95 -13.46
N GLU A 377 50.78 -4.80 -12.92
CA GLU A 377 51.82 -4.01 -13.58
C GLU A 377 52.31 -4.69 -14.87
N ALA A 378 52.40 -6.03 -14.87
CA ALA A 378 52.72 -6.80 -16.07
C ALA A 378 51.63 -6.71 -17.16
N GLN A 379 50.38 -6.40 -16.80
CA GLN A 379 49.24 -6.29 -17.73
C GLN A 379 49.14 -4.90 -18.38
N LYS A 380 49.59 -3.84 -17.70
CA LYS A 380 49.49 -2.45 -18.16
C LYS A 380 50.02 -2.18 -19.58
N PRO A 381 51.17 -2.75 -20.03
CA PRO A 381 51.65 -2.51 -21.39
C PRO A 381 50.68 -2.97 -22.50
N ALA A 382 50.00 -4.10 -22.28
CA ALA A 382 48.99 -4.61 -23.22
C ALA A 382 47.74 -3.71 -23.22
N ILE A 383 47.29 -3.27 -22.04
CA ILE A 383 46.19 -2.30 -21.89
C ILE A 383 46.50 -0.96 -22.56
N ALA A 384 47.70 -0.41 -22.37
CA ALA A 384 48.11 0.83 -23.00
C ALA A 384 48.15 0.72 -24.54
N THR A 385 48.58 -0.43 -25.06
CA THR A 385 48.58 -0.69 -26.50
C THR A 385 47.17 -0.81 -27.05
N LEU A 386 46.28 -1.55 -26.37
CA LEU A 386 44.85 -1.62 -26.73
C LEU A 386 44.18 -0.25 -26.70
N ALA A 387 44.43 0.56 -25.67
CA ALA A 387 43.85 1.90 -25.52
C ALA A 387 44.25 2.82 -26.67
N ARG A 388 45.54 2.83 -27.07
CA ARG A 388 45.99 3.63 -28.22
C ARG A 388 45.38 3.15 -29.53
N ILE A 389 45.26 1.84 -29.74
CA ILE A 389 44.67 1.29 -30.97
C ILE A 389 43.18 1.62 -31.04
N VAL A 390 42.43 1.43 -29.96
CA VAL A 390 40.99 1.76 -29.93
C VAL A 390 40.77 3.26 -30.09
N ASN A 391 41.61 4.10 -29.48
CA ASN A 391 41.55 5.55 -29.64
C ASN A 391 41.85 6.00 -31.09
N GLU A 392 42.82 5.38 -31.75
CA GLU A 392 43.17 5.71 -33.14
C GLU A 392 42.13 5.16 -34.14
N GLU A 393 41.72 3.90 -34.00
CA GLU A 393 40.88 3.21 -34.97
C GLU A 393 39.37 3.36 -34.71
N LEU A 394 38.97 3.70 -33.49
CA LEU A 394 37.58 3.90 -33.04
C LEU A 394 36.59 2.84 -33.57
N PRO A 395 36.81 1.53 -33.33
CA PRO A 395 35.82 0.51 -33.69
C PRO A 395 34.49 0.72 -32.95
N VAL A 396 34.57 1.28 -31.75
CA VAL A 396 33.46 1.77 -30.95
C VAL A 396 33.82 3.19 -30.51
N LEU A 397 32.87 4.12 -30.60
CA LEU A 397 32.97 5.46 -30.04
C LEU A 397 32.16 5.50 -28.75
N ALA A 398 32.81 5.63 -27.59
CA ALA A 398 32.08 5.81 -26.35
C ALA A 398 31.41 7.20 -26.33
N LEU A 399 30.22 7.30 -25.73
CA LEU A 399 29.54 8.59 -25.66
C LEU A 399 29.72 9.20 -24.27
N PHE A 400 29.29 8.48 -23.23
CA PHE A 400 29.40 8.96 -21.86
C PHE A 400 29.44 7.81 -20.86
N GLU A 401 29.91 8.13 -19.67
CA GLU A 401 29.85 7.28 -18.48
C GLU A 401 28.60 7.55 -17.67
N ARG A 402 28.00 6.48 -17.17
CA ARG A 402 26.85 6.52 -16.28
C ARG A 402 27.29 6.59 -14.83
N TYR A 403 26.62 7.44 -14.09
CA TYR A 403 26.63 7.51 -12.64
C TYR A 403 25.23 7.14 -12.13
N SER A 404 25.15 6.61 -10.92
CA SER A 404 23.87 6.34 -10.26
C SER A 404 23.21 7.64 -9.81
N THR A 405 21.92 7.56 -9.50
CA THR A 405 21.16 8.63 -8.83
C THR A 405 20.52 8.03 -7.59
N ASP A 406 21.34 7.35 -6.79
CA ASP A 406 20.83 6.60 -5.65
C ASP A 406 20.25 7.59 -4.63
N VAL A 407 19.04 7.33 -4.14
CA VAL A 407 18.39 8.19 -3.14
C VAL A 407 18.73 7.67 -1.76
N ILE A 408 19.15 8.57 -0.87
CA ILE A 408 19.42 8.28 0.54
C ILE A 408 18.57 9.20 1.41
N ASN A 409 17.91 8.60 2.39
CA ASN A 409 17.11 9.28 3.39
C ASN A 409 17.90 9.48 4.69
N TYR A 410 18.18 10.73 5.02
CA TYR A 410 18.88 11.10 6.24
C TYR A 410 17.88 11.35 7.38
N ASP A 411 18.20 10.89 8.58
CA ASP A 411 17.61 11.37 9.84
C ASP A 411 16.10 11.11 10.05
N THR A 412 15.51 10.14 9.33
CA THR A 412 14.15 9.63 9.59
C THR A 412 14.20 8.30 10.33
N ARG A 413 14.28 7.17 9.61
CA ARG A 413 14.41 5.81 10.18
C ARG A 413 15.85 5.36 10.36
N VAL A 414 16.78 5.92 9.59
CA VAL A 414 18.18 5.47 9.50
C VAL A 414 19.15 6.61 9.79
N SER A 415 20.20 6.30 10.54
CA SER A 415 21.32 7.18 10.85
C SER A 415 22.65 6.45 10.61
N GLY A 416 23.78 7.15 10.75
CA GLY A 416 25.11 6.55 10.62
C GLY A 416 25.62 6.43 9.18
N TRP A 417 24.99 7.13 8.23
CA TRP A 417 25.45 7.23 6.85
C TRP A 417 26.87 7.80 6.80
N LEU A 418 27.80 7.07 6.16
CA LEU A 418 29.15 7.58 5.89
C LEU A 418 29.11 8.81 4.97
N PRO A 419 30.05 9.76 5.10
CA PRO A 419 30.13 10.91 4.19
C PRO A 419 30.42 10.44 2.76
N PHE A 420 29.85 11.10 1.75
CA PHE A 420 30.05 10.74 0.33
C PHE A 420 31.50 10.87 -0.17
N THR A 421 32.40 11.45 0.64
CA THR A 421 33.84 11.45 0.40
C THR A 421 34.53 10.15 0.80
N ASP A 422 33.85 9.24 1.51
CA ASP A 422 34.42 7.95 1.90
C ASP A 422 34.75 7.11 0.66
N PRO A 423 35.94 6.47 0.58
CA PRO A 423 36.35 5.66 -0.56
C PRO A 423 35.34 4.58 -0.99
N ILE A 424 34.51 4.08 -0.06
CA ILE A 424 33.49 3.08 -0.38
C ILE A 424 32.45 3.58 -1.39
N TYR A 425 32.16 4.88 -1.41
CA TYR A 425 31.24 5.48 -2.37
C TYR A 425 31.85 5.60 -3.78
N GLN A 426 33.14 5.36 -3.95
CA GLN A 426 33.75 5.27 -5.28
C GLN A 426 33.57 3.88 -5.93
N ASN A 427 33.00 2.91 -5.21
CA ASN A 427 32.63 1.63 -5.76
C ASN A 427 31.42 1.74 -6.67
N ASN A 428 31.31 0.81 -7.62
CA ASN A 428 30.08 0.68 -8.39
C ASN A 428 28.95 0.00 -7.61
N GLN A 429 27.74 0.06 -8.17
CA GLN A 429 26.55 -0.58 -7.61
C GLN A 429 26.66 -2.13 -7.47
N ALA A 430 27.63 -2.78 -8.10
CA ALA A 430 27.88 -4.21 -7.89
C ALA A 430 28.66 -4.48 -6.57
N ASP A 431 29.49 -3.53 -6.13
CA ASP A 431 30.23 -3.55 -4.86
C ASP A 431 29.63 -2.51 -3.89
N LEU A 432 28.31 -2.60 -3.75
CA LEU A 432 27.43 -1.56 -3.19
C LEU A 432 27.76 -1.18 -1.74
N TYR A 433 27.96 0.11 -1.52
CA TYR A 433 28.41 0.71 -0.26
C TYR A 433 27.39 0.58 0.88
N ILE A 434 26.08 0.52 0.59
CA ILE A 434 25.03 0.37 1.62
C ILE A 434 24.97 -1.02 2.22
N ALA A 435 25.08 -2.08 1.40
CA ALA A 435 25.10 -3.45 1.91
C ALA A 435 26.26 -3.65 2.89
N LYS A 436 27.44 -3.09 2.59
CA LYS A 436 28.59 -3.13 3.50
C LYS A 436 28.33 -2.32 4.78
N GLN A 437 27.77 -1.12 4.71
CA GLN A 437 27.46 -0.35 5.92
C GLN A 437 26.46 -1.06 6.85
N LEU A 438 25.43 -1.72 6.28
CA LEU A 438 24.49 -2.56 7.02
C LEU A 438 25.18 -3.78 7.67
N LEU A 439 26.06 -4.48 6.93
CA LEU A 439 26.80 -5.64 7.44
C LEU A 439 27.83 -5.28 8.52
N ASP A 440 28.44 -4.11 8.42
CA ASP A 440 29.39 -3.60 9.41
C ASP A 440 28.68 -3.01 10.63
N GLY A 441 27.36 -2.75 10.52
CA GLY A 441 26.56 -2.12 11.56
C GLY A 441 26.86 -0.64 11.74
N THR A 442 27.38 0.03 10.72
CA THR A 442 27.62 1.49 10.74
C THR A 442 26.33 2.27 10.56
N LEU A 443 25.40 1.75 9.74
CA LEU A 443 24.03 2.21 9.72
C LEU A 443 23.29 1.75 10.97
N LYS A 444 22.59 2.68 11.59
CA LYS A 444 21.87 2.50 12.86
C LYS A 444 20.42 2.95 12.69
N LYS A 445 19.51 2.32 13.43
CA LYS A 445 18.15 2.85 13.56
C LYS A 445 18.20 4.25 14.17
N SER A 446 17.38 5.16 13.67
CA SER A 446 17.28 6.52 14.20
C SER A 446 16.67 6.53 15.60
N ALA A 447 17.06 7.52 16.40
CA ALA A 447 16.51 7.76 17.74
C ALA A 447 15.13 8.42 17.71
N THR A 448 14.63 8.80 16.53
CA THR A 448 13.30 9.37 16.34
C THR A 448 12.55 8.50 15.33
N GLY A 449 11.37 7.98 15.68
CA GLY A 449 10.47 7.43 14.66
C GLY A 449 10.11 8.50 13.62
N ASP A 450 9.75 8.08 12.41
CA ASP A 450 9.33 8.97 11.30
C ASP A 450 8.08 9.81 11.65
N GLY A 451 7.36 9.42 12.70
CA GLY A 451 6.17 10.10 13.19
C GLY A 451 4.93 9.74 12.39
N THR A 452 4.91 8.55 11.77
CA THR A 452 3.76 8.04 11.02
C THR A 452 2.92 7.11 11.91
N PHE A 453 1.60 7.28 11.90
CA PHE A 453 0.64 6.33 12.48
C PHE A 453 0.04 5.50 11.35
N HIS A 454 0.12 4.18 11.45
CA HIS A 454 -0.32 3.27 10.40
C HIS A 454 -1.68 2.66 10.74
N THR A 455 -2.61 2.72 9.79
CA THR A 455 -3.92 2.08 9.89
C THR A 455 -4.33 1.47 8.56
N VAL A 456 -5.44 0.74 8.55
CA VAL A 456 -5.97 0.06 7.38
C VAL A 456 -7.48 0.23 7.34
N TYR A 457 -8.01 0.58 6.17
CA TYR A 457 -9.44 0.78 5.98
C TYR A 457 -9.82 0.69 4.48
N PRO A 458 -11.02 0.20 4.13
CA PRO A 458 -11.50 0.24 2.75
C PRO A 458 -11.85 1.68 2.36
N TYR A 459 -11.59 2.07 1.12
CA TYR A 459 -12.01 3.37 0.61
C TYR A 459 -12.28 3.33 -0.90
N PRO A 460 -13.09 4.28 -1.45
CA PRO A 460 -13.35 4.38 -2.88
C PRO A 460 -12.06 4.40 -3.70
N GLN A 461 -11.92 3.44 -4.62
CA GLN A 461 -10.67 3.22 -5.37
C GLN A 461 -10.51 4.19 -6.55
N PRO A 462 -9.29 4.66 -6.87
CA PRO A 462 -9.02 5.39 -8.11
C PRO A 462 -9.46 4.59 -9.35
N PRO A 463 -9.99 5.24 -10.42
CA PRO A 463 -10.36 6.65 -10.51
C PRO A 463 -11.80 6.95 -10.01
N ASN A 464 -12.44 6.01 -9.33
CA ASN A 464 -13.87 6.01 -8.98
C ASN A 464 -14.19 6.75 -7.67
N TYR A 465 -13.54 7.87 -7.41
CA TYR A 465 -13.80 8.71 -6.23
C TYR A 465 -13.83 10.19 -6.61
N ASP A 466 -14.32 11.02 -5.68
CA ASP A 466 -14.13 12.47 -5.72
C ASP A 466 -13.84 13.04 -4.33
N LEU A 467 -13.44 14.30 -4.27
CA LEU A 467 -13.10 14.99 -3.02
C LEU A 467 -14.24 15.87 -2.48
N ASN A 468 -15.45 15.75 -3.03
CA ASN A 468 -16.61 16.53 -2.61
C ASN A 468 -17.25 15.90 -1.36
N LEU A 469 -17.46 16.67 -0.30
CA LEU A 469 -17.99 16.17 0.98
C LEU A 469 -19.47 15.74 0.93
N PHE A 470 -20.20 16.16 -0.09
CA PHE A 470 -21.65 15.95 -0.17
C PHE A 470 -22.07 14.80 -1.09
N THR A 471 -21.12 14.14 -1.77
CA THR A 471 -21.39 13.04 -2.71
C THR A 471 -21.28 11.68 -2.03
N THR A 472 -21.88 10.65 -2.63
CA THR A 472 -21.72 9.26 -2.18
C THR A 472 -20.37 8.64 -2.56
N SER A 473 -19.65 9.24 -3.52
CA SER A 473 -18.32 8.85 -3.99
C SER A 473 -17.19 9.62 -3.28
N SER A 474 -17.51 10.37 -2.24
CA SER A 474 -16.58 11.17 -1.46
C SER A 474 -15.50 10.30 -0.81
N LEU A 475 -14.24 10.48 -1.20
CA LEU A 475 -13.11 9.82 -0.56
C LEU A 475 -12.94 10.26 0.90
N PRO A 476 -12.98 11.55 1.26
CA PRO A 476 -12.85 11.97 2.66
C PRO A 476 -13.88 11.33 3.60
N VAL A 477 -15.15 11.28 3.18
CA VAL A 477 -16.24 10.65 3.96
C VAL A 477 -16.12 9.13 3.92
N GLY A 478 -15.76 8.56 2.76
CA GLY A 478 -15.57 7.12 2.57
C GLY A 478 -14.46 6.51 3.42
N LEU A 479 -13.49 7.31 3.89
CA LEU A 479 -12.42 6.86 4.77
C LEU A 479 -12.87 6.50 6.20
N GLY A 480 -14.11 6.83 6.58
CA GLY A 480 -14.68 6.40 7.86
C GLY A 480 -13.85 6.80 9.09
N ASN A 481 -14.04 6.12 10.21
CA ASN A 481 -13.29 6.37 11.44
C ASN A 481 -12.05 5.45 11.53
N PRO A 482 -10.89 5.93 12.02
CA PRO A 482 -10.67 7.24 12.63
C PRO A 482 -10.42 8.39 11.63
N SER A 483 -10.01 8.08 10.40
CA SER A 483 -9.45 9.02 9.41
C SER A 483 -10.32 10.25 9.14
N TYR A 484 -11.63 10.08 8.93
CA TYR A 484 -12.57 11.18 8.73
C TYR A 484 -12.61 12.14 9.92
N ASN A 485 -12.62 11.64 11.16
CA ASN A 485 -12.63 12.51 12.36
C ASN A 485 -11.27 13.21 12.58
N LEU A 486 -10.18 12.73 11.97
CA LEU A 486 -8.88 13.41 12.02
C LEU A 486 -8.84 14.60 11.04
N MET A 487 -9.66 14.58 9.99
CA MET A 487 -9.85 15.70 9.06
C MET A 487 -10.98 16.63 9.52
N TYR A 488 -12.08 16.07 10.02
CA TYR A 488 -13.28 16.78 10.45
C TYR A 488 -13.68 16.33 11.87
N PRO A 489 -12.94 16.77 12.91
CA PRO A 489 -13.26 16.46 14.30
C PRO A 489 -14.70 16.84 14.64
N PRO A 490 -15.50 15.99 15.32
CA PRO A 490 -16.86 16.37 15.68
C PRO A 490 -16.88 17.57 16.64
N LEU A 491 -18.03 18.25 16.74
CA LEU A 491 -18.22 19.32 17.72
C LEU A 491 -18.07 18.78 19.15
N PHE A 492 -18.61 17.58 19.40
CA PHE A 492 -18.54 16.85 20.65
C PHE A 492 -18.36 15.33 20.40
N TYR A 493 -17.63 14.67 21.30
CA TYR A 493 -17.61 13.20 21.39
C TYR A 493 -18.66 12.70 22.38
N TYR A 494 -19.30 11.57 22.12
CA TYR A 494 -20.17 10.93 23.10
C TYR A 494 -19.38 9.88 23.88
N ILE A 495 -19.32 9.99 25.20
CA ILE A 495 -18.66 9.05 26.10
C ILE A 495 -19.73 8.14 26.69
N TRP A 496 -19.70 6.86 26.31
CA TRP A 496 -20.74 5.89 26.66
C TRP A 496 -20.78 5.61 28.16
N ALA A 497 -19.63 5.54 28.81
CA ALA A 497 -19.51 5.33 30.25
C ALA A 497 -20.17 6.45 31.07
N ASP A 498 -20.12 7.69 30.56
CA ASP A 498 -20.66 8.87 31.23
C ASP A 498 -22.07 9.25 30.73
N ALA A 499 -22.54 8.60 29.66
CA ALA A 499 -23.74 8.97 28.91
C ALA A 499 -23.79 10.46 28.54
N ALA A 500 -22.64 11.05 28.17
CA ALA A 500 -22.49 12.50 28.03
C ALA A 500 -21.69 12.89 26.77
N TYR A 501 -22.03 14.07 26.23
CA TYR A 501 -21.27 14.73 25.18
C TYR A 501 -20.14 15.56 25.79
N VAL A 502 -18.89 15.28 25.41
CA VAL A 502 -17.69 16.01 25.83
C VAL A 502 -17.19 16.93 24.72
N PRO A 503 -16.75 18.16 25.04
CA PRO A 503 -16.26 19.14 24.06
C PRO A 503 -15.15 18.63 23.13
N ALA A 504 -15.21 19.04 21.87
CA ALA A 504 -14.14 18.89 20.89
C ALA A 504 -13.99 20.19 20.06
N ALA A 505 -14.47 20.23 18.81
CA ALA A 505 -14.41 21.45 17.98
C ALA A 505 -15.35 22.58 18.45
N ALA A 506 -16.17 22.34 19.46
CA ALA A 506 -16.96 23.34 20.18
C ALA A 506 -16.57 23.38 21.68
N GLU A 507 -16.67 24.55 22.31
CA GLU A 507 -16.38 24.76 23.74
C GLU A 507 -17.48 24.20 24.64
N GLY A 508 -18.73 24.26 24.18
CA GLY A 508 -19.89 23.89 24.97
C GLY A 508 -21.21 24.09 24.23
N TYR A 509 -22.28 23.55 24.80
CA TYR A 509 -23.65 23.74 24.32
C TYR A 509 -24.61 24.00 25.49
N THR A 510 -25.70 24.72 25.22
CA THR A 510 -26.85 24.84 26.13
C THR A 510 -28.11 24.38 25.40
N LEU A 511 -29.05 23.81 26.15
CA LEU A 511 -30.33 23.36 25.63
C LEU A 511 -31.44 23.95 26.50
N GLU A 512 -32.23 24.84 25.92
CA GLU A 512 -33.22 25.63 26.64
C GLU A 512 -34.61 25.50 26.00
N SER A 513 -35.66 25.69 26.79
CA SER A 513 -37.00 25.92 26.26
C SER A 513 -37.17 27.41 25.94
N PRO A 514 -37.94 27.78 24.90
CA PRO A 514 -38.22 29.17 24.59
C PRO A 514 -38.71 29.95 25.83
N PRO A 515 -38.26 31.20 26.05
CA PRO A 515 -38.71 32.01 27.18
C PRO A 515 -40.23 32.24 27.11
N VAL A 516 -40.94 31.98 28.22
CA VAL A 516 -42.42 32.05 28.32
C VAL A 516 -42.93 33.50 28.51
N THR A 517 -42.05 34.49 28.55
CA THR A 517 -42.36 35.84 29.06
C THR A 517 -43.00 36.79 28.04
N ALA A 518 -43.94 37.62 28.53
CA ALA A 518 -44.72 38.60 27.77
C ALA A 518 -43.99 39.91 27.39
N GLU A 519 -42.65 39.97 27.52
CA GLU A 519 -41.88 41.13 27.05
C GLU A 519 -41.24 40.82 25.68
N PRO A 520 -41.25 41.78 24.73
CA PRO A 520 -40.78 41.54 23.37
C PRO A 520 -39.26 41.32 23.34
N THR A 521 -38.84 40.08 23.03
CA THR A 521 -37.49 39.77 22.56
C THR A 521 -37.23 40.48 21.22
N PRO A 522 -35.97 40.86 20.88
CA PRO A 522 -35.66 41.67 19.69
C PRO A 522 -36.07 41.05 18.35
N ALA A 523 -36.32 39.74 18.29
CA ALA A 523 -37.04 39.06 17.22
C ALA A 523 -37.87 37.91 17.82
N PRO A 524 -39.16 37.76 17.48
CA PRO A 524 -39.96 36.62 17.92
C PRO A 524 -39.47 35.32 17.24
N LEU A 525 -39.34 34.25 18.02
CA LEU A 525 -39.04 32.91 17.49
C LEU A 525 -40.16 32.46 16.54
N PRO A 526 -39.86 31.68 15.49
CA PRO A 526 -40.88 31.07 14.64
C PRO A 526 -41.86 30.22 15.44
N GLU A 527 -43.11 30.17 15.00
CA GLU A 527 -44.11 29.28 15.58
C GLU A 527 -43.65 27.82 15.48
N GLY A 528 -43.85 27.05 16.56
CA GLY A 528 -43.53 25.61 16.60
C GLY A 528 -42.13 25.26 17.14
N VAL A 529 -41.29 26.24 17.50
CA VAL A 529 -40.03 25.96 18.21
C VAL A 529 -40.34 25.50 19.64
N VAL A 530 -39.83 24.32 20.01
CA VAL A 530 -40.01 23.72 21.35
C VAL A 530 -38.73 23.76 22.19
N ASN A 531 -37.56 23.80 21.54
CA ASN A 531 -36.25 23.92 22.20
C ASN A 531 -35.27 24.72 21.34
N ILE A 532 -34.31 25.38 21.99
CA ILE A 532 -33.17 26.04 21.37
C ILE A 532 -31.90 25.34 21.87
N LEU A 533 -31.11 24.79 20.95
CA LEU A 533 -29.78 24.26 21.24
C LEU A 533 -28.75 25.29 20.76
N THR A 534 -28.04 25.92 21.69
CA THR A 534 -26.97 26.87 21.39
C THR A 534 -25.64 26.16 21.44
N VAL A 535 -24.85 26.23 20.38
CA VAL A 535 -23.51 25.66 20.28
C VAL A 535 -22.50 26.79 20.10
N LYS A 536 -21.44 26.76 20.92
CA LYS A 536 -20.34 27.72 20.83
C LYS A 536 -19.08 27.04 20.30
N LEU A 537 -18.66 27.43 19.10
CA LEU A 537 -17.44 26.94 18.43
C LEU A 537 -16.19 27.39 19.18
N GLN A 538 -15.08 26.66 19.03
CA GLN A 538 -13.79 27.11 19.56
C GLN A 538 -13.33 28.37 18.83
N PRO A 539 -12.84 29.40 19.55
CA PRO A 539 -12.39 30.64 18.93
C PRO A 539 -11.07 30.43 18.16
N GLY A 540 -10.92 31.14 17.03
CA GLY A 540 -9.67 31.17 16.26
C GLY A 540 -9.34 29.87 15.52
N MET A 541 -10.33 29.01 15.28
CA MET A 541 -10.16 27.86 14.40
C MET A 541 -9.99 28.29 12.95
N GLU A 542 -9.12 27.60 12.23
CA GLU A 542 -8.85 27.83 10.82
C GLU A 542 -9.02 26.53 10.02
N TRP A 543 -9.44 26.67 8.78
CA TRP A 543 -9.38 25.65 7.76
C TRP A 543 -7.96 25.52 7.22
N SER A 544 -7.64 24.38 6.59
CA SER A 544 -6.32 24.11 6.00
C SER A 544 -5.98 25.04 4.81
N ASP A 545 -6.95 25.77 4.27
CA ASP A 545 -6.74 26.81 3.25
C ASP A 545 -6.44 28.20 3.85
N GLY A 546 -6.40 28.31 5.19
CA GLY A 546 -6.17 29.54 5.94
C GLY A 546 -7.42 30.40 6.15
N SER A 547 -8.59 29.98 5.68
CA SER A 547 -9.85 30.67 6.00
C SER A 547 -10.30 30.39 7.43
N ALA A 548 -10.98 31.35 8.06
CA ALA A 548 -11.50 31.18 9.41
C ALA A 548 -12.70 30.22 9.43
N LEU A 549 -12.75 29.32 10.42
CA LEU A 549 -13.94 28.51 10.69
C LEU A 549 -14.89 29.31 11.59
N THR A 550 -16.10 29.54 11.11
CA THR A 550 -17.13 30.37 11.75
C THR A 550 -18.48 29.68 11.80
N ALA A 551 -19.43 30.28 12.52
CA ALA A 551 -20.83 29.91 12.54
C ALA A 551 -21.45 29.81 11.13
N LYS A 552 -20.96 30.61 10.18
CA LYS A 552 -21.44 30.62 8.79
C LYS A 552 -21.21 29.28 8.09
N ASP A 553 -20.07 28.63 8.33
CA ASP A 553 -19.74 27.32 7.78
C ASP A 553 -20.75 26.26 8.25
N LEU A 554 -21.09 26.27 9.55
CA LEU A 554 -22.04 25.33 10.13
C LEU A 554 -23.46 25.60 9.62
N VAL A 555 -23.95 26.84 9.68
CA VAL A 555 -25.28 27.21 9.16
C VAL A 555 -25.41 26.87 7.67
N GLY A 556 -24.41 27.21 6.87
CA GLY A 556 -24.37 26.92 5.44
C GLY A 556 -24.42 25.42 5.14
N THR A 557 -23.71 24.61 5.92
CA THR A 557 -23.75 23.14 5.81
C THR A 557 -25.16 22.61 6.04
N TYR A 558 -25.87 23.14 7.05
CA TYR A 558 -27.25 22.73 7.33
C TYR A 558 -28.23 23.18 6.25
N ASN A 559 -27.99 24.30 5.57
CA ASN A 559 -28.77 24.70 4.40
C ASN A 559 -28.62 23.69 3.24
N ILE A 560 -27.41 23.19 2.99
CA ILE A 560 -27.21 22.11 2.01
C ILE A 560 -27.95 20.84 2.45
N TYR A 561 -27.86 20.46 3.72
CA TYR A 561 -28.61 19.32 4.25
C TYR A 561 -30.12 19.46 4.13
N TRP A 562 -30.66 20.68 4.15
CA TRP A 562 -32.06 20.91 3.84
C TRP A 562 -32.37 20.56 2.39
N ALA A 563 -31.55 21.05 1.45
CA ALA A 563 -31.73 20.78 0.02
C ALA A 563 -31.57 19.29 -0.32
N GLN A 564 -30.72 18.56 0.41
CA GLN A 564 -30.57 17.10 0.31
C GLN A 564 -31.69 16.30 0.99
N ASN A 565 -32.68 16.97 1.60
CA ASN A 565 -33.73 16.35 2.41
C ASN A 565 -33.16 15.42 3.51
N ASN A 566 -32.07 15.87 4.16
CA ASN A 566 -31.44 15.14 5.25
C ASN A 566 -32.40 15.03 6.44
N SER A 567 -32.39 13.86 7.09
CA SER A 567 -33.31 13.56 8.21
C SER A 567 -33.20 14.50 9.41
N VAL A 568 -32.13 15.28 9.57
CA VAL A 568 -32.03 16.27 10.66
C VAL A 568 -33.14 17.34 10.58
N TRP A 569 -33.61 17.67 9.37
CA TRP A 569 -34.66 18.67 9.14
C TRP A 569 -36.08 18.21 9.50
N THR A 570 -36.27 16.94 9.85
CA THR A 570 -37.53 16.50 10.48
C THR A 570 -37.67 17.05 11.91
N TYR A 571 -36.55 17.37 12.57
CA TYR A 571 -36.50 17.89 13.93
C TYR A 571 -36.28 19.39 14.00
N LEU A 572 -35.66 19.99 12.98
CA LEU A 572 -35.30 21.42 12.97
C LEU A 572 -36.40 22.29 12.39
N GLN A 573 -36.62 23.43 13.04
CA GLN A 573 -37.33 24.57 12.50
C GLN A 573 -36.37 25.48 11.72
N ASP A 574 -35.23 25.83 12.33
CA ASP A 574 -34.20 26.66 11.70
C ASP A 574 -32.82 26.47 12.35
N VAL A 575 -31.78 27.04 11.71
CA VAL A 575 -30.41 27.11 12.21
C VAL A 575 -29.86 28.51 11.93
N VAL A 576 -29.41 29.21 12.97
CA VAL A 576 -29.08 30.65 12.90
C VAL A 576 -27.70 30.91 13.50
N ALA A 577 -26.89 31.73 12.83
CA ALA A 577 -25.67 32.28 13.40
C ALA A 577 -26.04 33.50 14.27
N VAL A 578 -25.77 33.43 15.56
CA VAL A 578 -25.95 34.57 16.50
C VAL A 578 -24.78 35.55 16.37
N ASP A 579 -23.57 34.99 16.24
CA ASP A 579 -22.32 35.69 15.96
C ASP A 579 -21.38 34.72 15.21
N ASP A 580 -20.12 35.12 14.97
CA ASP A 580 -19.14 34.33 14.22
C ASP A 580 -18.78 32.98 14.87
N THR A 581 -19.08 32.78 16.16
CA THR A 581 -18.73 31.56 16.92
C THR A 581 -19.92 30.89 17.58
N THR A 582 -21.10 31.50 17.55
CA THR A 582 -22.30 31.01 18.23
C THR A 582 -23.39 30.65 17.23
N VAL A 583 -23.86 29.40 17.26
CA VAL A 583 -24.94 28.89 16.40
C VAL A 583 -26.10 28.42 17.27
N GLU A 584 -27.31 28.85 16.93
CA GLU A 584 -28.55 28.35 17.51
C GLU A 584 -29.26 27.40 16.55
N PHE A 585 -29.62 26.22 17.06
CA PHE A 585 -30.49 25.27 16.39
C PHE A 585 -31.88 25.35 17.03
N TRP A 586 -32.86 25.81 16.27
CA TRP A 586 -34.23 25.90 16.72
C TRP A 586 -34.96 24.60 16.39
N ILE A 587 -35.36 23.86 17.42
CA ILE A 587 -35.87 22.50 17.32
C ILE A 587 -37.40 22.55 17.41
N LYS A 588 -38.10 21.95 16.43
CA LYS A 588 -39.57 21.77 16.42
C LYS A 588 -40.02 20.40 16.94
N ALA A 589 -39.12 19.42 16.96
CA ALA A 589 -39.39 18.10 17.54
C ALA A 589 -38.19 17.63 18.37
N ALA A 590 -38.35 17.61 19.69
CA ALA A 590 -37.30 17.21 20.62
C ALA A 590 -37.12 15.69 20.64
N SER A 591 -35.88 15.23 20.45
CA SER A 591 -35.50 13.82 20.48
C SER A 591 -33.99 13.67 20.71
N PRO A 592 -33.50 12.66 21.47
CA PRO A 592 -32.05 12.44 21.64
C PRO A 592 -31.29 12.29 20.33
N ARG A 593 -31.98 11.83 19.26
CA ARG A 593 -31.41 11.69 17.93
C ARG A 593 -31.01 13.04 17.32
N VAL A 594 -31.74 14.12 17.55
CA VAL A 594 -31.37 15.45 17.00
C VAL A 594 -30.07 15.95 17.64
N LEU A 595 -29.86 15.71 18.94
CA LEU A 595 -28.58 16.04 19.60
C LEU A 595 -27.42 15.26 19.00
N ARG A 596 -27.59 13.97 18.72
CA ARG A 596 -26.56 13.17 18.06
C ARG A 596 -26.21 13.73 16.68
N LEU A 597 -27.24 14.02 15.88
CA LEU A 597 -27.04 14.56 14.53
C LEU A 597 -26.26 15.86 14.60
N ILE A 598 -26.64 16.76 15.51
CA ILE A 598 -26.00 18.08 15.64
C ILE A 598 -24.62 18.03 16.27
N LEU A 599 -24.50 17.43 17.45
CA LEU A 599 -23.28 17.52 18.26
C LEU A 599 -22.18 16.56 17.79
N ARG A 600 -22.53 15.47 17.11
CA ARG A 600 -21.54 14.46 16.66
C ARG A 600 -21.44 14.31 15.15
N ALA A 601 -22.57 14.10 14.47
CA ALA A 601 -22.57 13.42 13.17
C ALA A 601 -22.50 14.35 11.95
N ASN A 602 -22.92 15.60 12.11
CA ASN A 602 -23.01 16.58 11.03
C ASN A 602 -22.00 17.72 11.25
N GLN A 603 -20.73 17.46 10.91
CA GLN A 603 -19.65 18.44 10.99
C GLN A 603 -19.82 19.59 9.96
N PRO A 604 -19.27 20.79 10.24
CA PRO A 604 -19.23 21.88 9.27
C PRO A 604 -18.40 21.50 8.03
N ALA A 605 -18.80 22.06 6.88
CA ALA A 605 -18.08 22.09 5.62
C ALA A 605 -17.56 23.52 5.33
N PRO A 606 -16.46 23.69 4.59
CA PRO A 606 -15.82 24.99 4.39
C PRO A 606 -16.62 25.89 3.44
N TYR A 607 -17.01 27.07 3.91
CA TYR A 607 -17.71 28.08 3.12
C TYR A 607 -16.85 28.59 1.95
N SER A 608 -15.52 28.61 2.09
CA SER A 608 -14.57 28.97 1.02
C SER A 608 -14.72 28.07 -0.22
N VAL A 609 -15.15 26.82 -0.04
CA VAL A 609 -15.34 25.84 -1.11
C VAL A 609 -16.82 25.75 -1.53
N TYR A 610 -17.74 25.70 -0.56
CA TYR A 610 -19.14 25.37 -0.81
C TYR A 610 -20.11 26.56 -0.72
N GLY A 611 -19.61 27.78 -0.48
CA GLY A 611 -20.42 28.97 -0.19
C GLY A 611 -21.49 29.27 -1.24
N LYS A 612 -21.21 29.02 -2.52
CA LYS A 612 -22.19 29.14 -3.62
C LYS A 612 -23.48 28.35 -3.32
N TRP A 613 -23.35 27.06 -2.99
CA TRP A 613 -24.51 26.19 -2.74
C TRP A 613 -25.13 26.44 -1.36
N MET A 614 -24.32 26.82 -0.38
CA MET A 614 -24.81 27.21 0.94
C MET A 614 -25.74 28.43 0.87
N ASP A 615 -25.34 29.46 0.12
CA ASP A 615 -26.13 30.69 -0.06
C ASP A 615 -27.36 30.43 -0.94
N GLN A 616 -27.21 29.67 -2.03
CA GLN A 616 -28.35 29.29 -2.87
C GLN A 616 -29.39 28.48 -2.08
N ALA A 617 -28.95 27.55 -1.23
CA ALA A 617 -29.86 26.77 -0.39
C ALA A 617 -30.54 27.66 0.66
N ALA A 618 -29.82 28.63 1.24
CA ALA A 618 -30.42 29.63 2.14
C ALA A 618 -31.50 30.46 1.44
N ASP A 619 -31.25 30.92 0.20
CA ASP A 619 -32.21 31.68 -0.60
C ASP A 619 -33.47 30.87 -0.94
N LEU A 620 -33.32 29.60 -1.30
CA LEU A 620 -34.46 28.71 -1.57
C LEU A 620 -35.29 28.48 -0.29
N ARG A 621 -34.64 28.26 0.85
CA ARG A 621 -35.30 28.16 2.15
C ARG A 621 -36.08 29.42 2.50
N ALA A 622 -35.47 30.59 2.34
CA ALA A 622 -36.09 31.87 2.64
C ALA A 622 -37.32 32.17 1.76
N LYS A 623 -37.36 31.62 0.54
CA LYS A 623 -38.52 31.70 -0.37
C LYS A 623 -39.63 30.68 -0.05
N GLY A 624 -39.39 29.76 0.88
CA GLY A 624 -40.35 28.71 1.24
C GLY A 624 -40.48 27.60 0.20
N GLU A 625 -39.44 27.36 -0.60
CA GLU A 625 -39.41 26.26 -1.58
C GLU A 625 -39.49 24.89 -0.91
N ASP A 626 -39.94 23.87 -1.63
CA ASP A 626 -39.94 22.49 -1.13
C ASP A 626 -38.54 21.86 -1.34
N PRO A 627 -37.88 21.28 -0.32
CA PRO A 627 -36.61 20.56 -0.49
C PRO A 627 -36.71 19.34 -1.43
N LYS A 628 -37.93 18.86 -1.73
CA LYS A 628 -38.19 17.81 -2.73
C LYS A 628 -38.57 18.36 -4.11
N GLY A 629 -38.65 19.69 -4.25
CA GLY A 629 -39.01 20.35 -5.49
C GLY A 629 -37.85 20.47 -6.49
N ASP A 630 -38.18 20.87 -7.72
CA ASP A 630 -37.22 20.94 -8.83
C ASP A 630 -36.06 21.91 -8.56
N ALA A 631 -36.29 23.01 -7.83
CA ALA A 631 -35.26 24.00 -7.52
C ALA A 631 -34.18 23.44 -6.57
N ALA A 632 -34.59 22.75 -5.51
CA ALA A 632 -33.66 22.09 -4.59
C ALA A 632 -32.94 20.93 -5.29
N LYS A 633 -33.65 20.16 -6.12
CA LYS A 633 -33.04 19.12 -6.95
C LYS A 633 -31.97 19.67 -7.89
N ALA A 634 -32.24 20.77 -8.58
CA ALA A 634 -31.26 21.40 -9.48
C ALA A 634 -30.01 21.87 -8.73
N LEU A 635 -30.16 22.43 -7.53
CA LEU A 635 -29.04 22.79 -6.65
C LEU A 635 -28.20 21.57 -6.28
N VAL A 636 -28.84 20.48 -5.85
CA VAL A 636 -28.15 19.24 -5.44
C VAL A 636 -27.45 18.58 -6.63
N ASP A 637 -28.09 18.56 -7.80
CA ASP A 637 -27.49 18.01 -9.02
C ASP A 637 -26.23 18.81 -9.43
N ASP A 638 -26.27 20.15 -9.32
CA ASP A 638 -25.09 21.02 -9.57
C ASP A 638 -24.00 20.83 -8.49
N LEU A 639 -24.38 20.67 -7.22
CA LEU A 639 -23.45 20.36 -6.13
C LEU A 639 -22.75 19.02 -6.35
N TYR A 640 -23.45 17.98 -6.81
CA TYR A 640 -22.86 16.66 -7.05
C TYR A 640 -21.96 16.63 -8.28
N ALA A 641 -22.21 17.52 -9.25
CA ALA A 641 -21.34 17.69 -10.41
C ALA A 641 -20.01 18.37 -10.07
N PHE A 642 -19.94 19.12 -8.97
CA PHE A 642 -18.69 19.76 -8.52
C PHE A 642 -17.68 18.73 -7.99
N LYS A 643 -16.44 18.83 -8.49
CA LYS A 643 -15.32 17.94 -8.14
C LYS A 643 -14.11 18.81 -7.76
N PRO A 644 -13.86 19.06 -6.46
CA PRO A 644 -12.70 19.83 -6.03
C PRO A 644 -11.40 19.02 -6.21
N ASP A 645 -10.29 19.71 -6.48
CA ASP A 645 -8.97 19.08 -6.68
C ASP A 645 -8.24 18.80 -5.36
N THR A 646 -8.66 19.43 -4.26
CA THR A 646 -8.05 19.30 -2.93
C THR A 646 -9.10 19.20 -1.82
N VAL A 647 -8.72 18.65 -0.68
CA VAL A 647 -9.54 18.61 0.54
C VAL A 647 -9.23 19.81 1.42
N VAL A 648 -10.27 20.47 1.94
CA VAL A 648 -10.14 21.57 2.92
C VAL A 648 -10.74 21.11 4.25
N ALA A 649 -9.89 20.98 5.27
CA ALA A 649 -10.21 20.35 6.54
C ALA A 649 -9.77 21.23 7.72
N TYR A 650 -10.35 21.04 8.91
CA TYR A 650 -10.01 21.81 10.12
C TYR A 650 -9.45 20.94 11.25
N GLY A 651 -9.34 19.63 11.04
CA GLY A 651 -8.64 18.73 11.94
C GLY A 651 -7.12 18.79 11.79
N PRO A 652 -6.38 18.08 12.65
CA PRO A 652 -4.91 18.12 12.66
C PRO A 652 -4.26 17.41 11.47
N PHE A 653 -5.04 16.75 10.61
CA PHE A 653 -4.56 16.12 9.38
C PHE A 653 -5.48 16.44 8.20
N VAL A 654 -4.92 16.45 6.99
CA VAL A 654 -5.64 16.64 5.73
C VAL A 654 -5.16 15.60 4.72
N LEU A 655 -6.06 15.08 3.88
CA LEU A 655 -5.71 14.14 2.82
C LEU A 655 -4.71 14.78 1.84
N ASP A 656 -3.65 14.07 1.49
CA ASP A 656 -2.79 14.40 0.35
C ASP A 656 -3.33 13.68 -0.91
N PRO A 657 -3.96 14.38 -1.88
CA PRO A 657 -4.50 13.74 -3.07
C PRO A 657 -3.43 13.04 -3.93
N ALA A 658 -2.17 13.49 -3.88
CA ALA A 658 -1.09 12.88 -4.66
C ALA A 658 -0.64 11.51 -4.12
N SER A 659 -0.97 11.22 -2.86
CA SER A 659 -0.63 9.96 -2.20
C SER A 659 -1.62 8.82 -2.51
N VAL A 660 -2.77 9.12 -3.12
CA VAL A 660 -3.87 8.15 -3.28
C VAL A 660 -3.54 7.13 -4.37
N THR A 661 -3.40 5.87 -3.97
CA THR A 661 -3.15 4.73 -4.85
C THR A 661 -4.15 3.60 -4.58
N GLU A 662 -4.09 2.53 -5.39
CA GLU A 662 -4.85 1.29 -5.14
C GLU A 662 -4.42 0.56 -3.86
N ALA A 663 -3.23 0.87 -3.32
CA ALA A 663 -2.66 0.18 -2.16
C ALA A 663 -2.76 0.99 -0.85
N GLN A 664 -2.66 2.32 -0.93
CA GLN A 664 -2.61 3.19 0.26
C GLN A 664 -2.89 4.67 -0.09
N LEU A 665 -3.07 5.47 0.97
CA LEU A 665 -3.08 6.94 0.94
C LEU A 665 -2.56 7.54 2.25
N GLU A 666 -2.31 8.84 2.24
CA GLU A 666 -1.73 9.57 3.37
C GLU A 666 -2.60 10.76 3.79
N LEU A 667 -2.73 10.93 5.11
CA LEU A 667 -3.15 12.20 5.72
C LEU A 667 -1.93 12.90 6.29
N VAL A 668 -1.64 14.11 5.83
CA VAL A 668 -0.50 14.92 6.25
C VAL A 668 -0.91 15.94 7.30
N LYS A 669 0.03 16.33 8.17
CA LYS A 669 -0.25 17.28 9.25
C LYS A 669 -0.77 18.62 8.73
N ASN A 670 -1.91 19.06 9.26
CA ASN A 670 -2.45 20.39 9.09
C ASN A 670 -2.04 21.25 10.30
N PRO A 671 -1.02 22.12 10.20
CA PRO A 671 -0.44 22.81 11.36
C PRO A 671 -1.39 23.83 12.01
N THR A 672 -2.38 24.34 11.28
CA THR A 672 -3.41 25.27 11.80
C THR A 672 -4.66 24.54 12.30
N GLY A 673 -4.73 23.23 12.09
CA GLY A 673 -5.87 22.40 12.46
C GLY A 673 -6.08 22.28 13.97
N TYR A 674 -7.32 21.94 14.35
CA TYR A 674 -7.73 21.67 15.73
C TYR A 674 -6.78 20.69 16.42
N ASN A 675 -6.21 21.13 17.56
CA ASN A 675 -5.25 20.36 18.35
C ASN A 675 -4.01 19.85 17.57
N ALA A 676 -3.65 20.44 16.42
CA ALA A 676 -2.46 20.02 15.66
C ALA A 676 -1.16 20.04 16.49
N GLY A 677 -1.04 21.01 17.41
CA GLY A 677 0.08 21.12 18.34
C GLY A 677 0.11 20.07 19.47
N LYS A 678 -0.96 19.29 19.67
CA LYS A 678 -0.99 18.18 20.65
C LYS A 678 -0.57 16.84 20.05
N SER A 679 -0.67 16.69 18.73
CA SER A 679 -0.30 15.45 18.05
C SER A 679 1.21 15.42 17.80
N ASP A 680 1.86 14.34 18.24
CA ASP A 680 3.29 14.09 17.97
C ASP A 680 3.54 13.49 16.57
N PHE A 681 2.47 13.11 15.86
CA PHE A 681 2.53 12.51 14.53
C PHE A 681 2.56 13.59 13.45
N ASN A 682 3.24 13.28 12.35
CA ASN A 682 3.34 14.10 11.14
C ASN A 682 2.45 13.57 10.02
N LYS A 683 2.14 12.28 10.05
CA LYS A 683 1.44 11.58 8.99
C LYS A 683 0.57 10.46 9.55
N ILE A 684 -0.58 10.23 8.91
CA ILE A 684 -1.38 9.01 9.07
C ILE A 684 -1.32 8.26 7.74
N LEU A 685 -0.76 7.06 7.73
CA LEU A 685 -0.76 6.18 6.57
C LEU A 685 -1.98 5.25 6.66
N VAL A 686 -2.81 5.24 5.62
CA VAL A 686 -3.99 4.38 5.53
C VAL A 686 -3.77 3.38 4.40
N TYR A 687 -3.51 2.12 4.74
CA TYR A 687 -3.51 1.03 3.77
C TYR A 687 -4.93 0.74 3.30
N TYR A 688 -5.08 0.46 2.01
CA TYR A 688 -6.33 -0.04 1.47
C TYR A 688 -6.52 -1.51 1.83
N GLY A 689 -7.71 -1.85 2.34
CA GLY A 689 -8.07 -3.25 2.45
C GLY A 689 -9.24 -3.54 3.36
N GLU A 690 -9.92 -4.64 3.08
CA GLU A 690 -10.77 -5.36 4.04
C GLU A 690 -9.97 -6.43 4.80
N THR A 691 -10.61 -7.19 5.68
CA THR A 691 -9.96 -8.20 6.54
C THR A 691 -8.87 -9.02 5.83
N ALA A 692 -9.16 -9.56 4.65
CA ALA A 692 -8.21 -10.41 3.89
C ALA A 692 -6.93 -9.67 3.45
N ALA A 693 -7.03 -8.39 3.09
CA ALA A 693 -5.89 -7.56 2.72
C ALA A 693 -5.17 -6.99 3.96
N SER A 694 -5.92 -6.75 5.05
CA SER A 694 -5.35 -6.23 6.30
C SER A 694 -4.55 -7.28 7.10
N LEU A 695 -4.90 -8.57 7.01
CA LEU A 695 -4.31 -9.60 7.86
C LEU A 695 -2.79 -9.75 7.63
N PRO A 696 -2.28 -9.83 6.39
CA PRO A 696 -0.83 -9.85 6.16
C PRO A 696 -0.12 -8.63 6.77
N LEU A 697 -0.69 -7.42 6.61
CA LEU A 697 -0.13 -6.19 7.17
C LEU A 697 -0.11 -6.18 8.71
N VAL A 698 -1.16 -6.72 9.33
CA VAL A 698 -1.21 -6.90 10.78
C VAL A 698 -0.15 -7.91 11.23
N LEU A 699 -0.06 -9.07 10.59
CA LEU A 699 0.89 -10.13 10.94
C LEU A 699 2.35 -9.69 10.75
N SER A 700 2.61 -8.82 9.77
CA SER A 700 3.93 -8.24 9.52
C SER A 700 4.23 -6.99 10.35
N ASN A 701 3.36 -6.65 11.30
CA ASN A 701 3.52 -5.56 12.25
C ASN A 701 3.50 -4.15 11.60
N GLU A 702 2.91 -4.02 10.42
CA GLU A 702 2.82 -2.78 9.64
C GLU A 702 1.67 -1.86 10.05
N VAL A 703 0.69 -2.38 10.79
CA VAL A 703 -0.49 -1.63 11.22
C VAL A 703 -0.40 -1.33 12.71
N ASP A 704 -0.61 -0.07 13.09
CA ASP A 704 -0.68 0.35 14.50
C ASP A 704 -2.08 0.15 15.08
N TYR A 705 -3.10 0.32 14.24
CA TYR A 705 -4.49 0.09 14.60
C TYR A 705 -5.33 -0.41 13.43
N SER A 706 -6.11 -1.46 13.65
CA SER A 706 -7.08 -2.01 12.70
C SER A 706 -8.46 -2.13 13.35
N THR A 707 -9.50 -1.66 12.66
CA THR A 707 -10.92 -1.80 13.05
C THR A 707 -11.59 -3.08 12.53
N HIS A 708 -10.85 -3.91 11.79
CA HIS A 708 -11.44 -5.03 11.05
C HIS A 708 -11.85 -6.21 11.95
N GLY A 709 -12.86 -6.94 11.46
CA GLY A 709 -13.29 -8.21 12.04
C GLY A 709 -12.37 -9.34 11.59
N TYR A 710 -11.65 -9.96 12.52
CA TYR A 710 -10.76 -11.10 12.27
C TYR A 710 -11.43 -12.41 12.68
N THR A 711 -11.18 -13.49 11.93
CA THR A 711 -11.76 -14.79 12.28
C THR A 711 -11.16 -15.32 13.60
N PRO A 712 -11.80 -16.29 14.28
CA PRO A 712 -11.21 -16.88 15.47
C PRO A 712 -9.80 -17.46 15.26
N SER A 713 -9.50 -17.98 14.06
CA SER A 713 -8.16 -18.48 13.72
C SER A 713 -7.14 -17.34 13.61
N ASP A 714 -7.50 -16.28 12.89
CA ASP A 714 -6.65 -15.09 12.75
C ASP A 714 -6.36 -14.46 14.12
N VAL A 715 -7.39 -14.37 14.97
CA VAL A 715 -7.27 -13.90 16.36
C VAL A 715 -6.23 -14.70 17.14
N GLN A 716 -6.22 -16.04 17.01
CA GLN A 716 -5.21 -16.86 17.69
C GLN A 716 -3.81 -16.62 17.12
N GLN A 717 -3.68 -16.44 15.81
CA GLN A 717 -2.40 -16.13 15.17
C GLN A 717 -1.85 -14.78 15.63
N ILE A 718 -2.67 -13.73 15.63
CA ILE A 718 -2.29 -12.37 16.06
C ILE A 718 -1.85 -12.37 17.53
N LYS A 719 -2.54 -13.12 18.40
CA LYS A 719 -2.18 -13.28 19.83
C LYS A 719 -0.77 -13.88 20.04
N THR A 720 -0.15 -14.50 19.04
CA THR A 720 1.22 -15.01 19.14
C THR A 720 2.30 -13.94 18.93
N ILE A 721 1.94 -12.76 18.41
CA ILE A 721 2.86 -11.66 18.14
C ILE A 721 2.97 -10.78 19.40
N PRO A 722 4.16 -10.67 20.05
CA PRO A 722 4.27 -10.12 21.41
C PRO A 722 3.75 -8.70 21.62
N ASN A 723 3.83 -7.85 20.59
CA ASN A 723 3.49 -6.44 20.65
C ASN A 723 2.12 -6.09 20.07
N LEU A 724 1.40 -7.08 19.53
CA LEU A 724 0.02 -6.91 19.10
C LEU A 724 -0.92 -7.37 20.21
N LYS A 725 -2.00 -6.62 20.42
CA LYS A 725 -3.14 -7.12 21.19
C LYS A 725 -4.43 -6.92 20.45
N ILE A 726 -5.36 -7.80 20.77
CA ILE A 726 -6.74 -7.68 20.32
C ILE A 726 -7.54 -7.05 21.44
N PHE A 727 -8.14 -5.91 21.11
CA PHE A 727 -9.16 -5.31 21.92
C PHE A 727 -10.53 -5.83 21.48
N THR A 728 -11.34 -6.22 22.47
CA THR A 728 -12.68 -6.74 22.27
C THR A 728 -13.67 -5.83 22.96
N GLY A 729 -14.10 -4.79 22.23
CA GLY A 729 -15.05 -3.78 22.72
C GLY A 729 -16.45 -3.97 22.15
N PRO A 730 -17.47 -3.36 22.76
CA PRO A 730 -18.84 -3.53 22.31
C PRO A 730 -19.09 -2.85 20.96
N THR A 731 -19.86 -3.49 20.08
CA THR A 731 -20.31 -2.83 18.83
C THR A 731 -21.73 -2.26 18.93
N GLY A 732 -22.57 -2.81 19.82
CA GLY A 732 -23.99 -2.49 19.90
C GLY A 732 -24.81 -3.09 18.74
N THR A 733 -24.31 -4.15 18.10
CA THR A 733 -24.96 -4.83 16.96
C THR A 733 -24.92 -6.34 17.10
N GLY A 734 -25.84 -7.06 16.45
CA GLY A 734 -25.87 -8.51 16.54
C GLY A 734 -26.95 -9.14 15.65
N PRO A 735 -26.70 -10.34 15.08
CA PRO A 735 -27.69 -11.01 14.25
C PRO A 735 -28.82 -11.62 15.10
N GLY A 736 -29.95 -11.84 14.46
CA GLY A 736 -31.06 -12.62 15.01
C GLY A 736 -32.05 -13.08 13.95
N LEU A 737 -33.02 -13.86 14.39
CA LEU A 737 -34.04 -14.48 13.54
C LEU A 737 -35.28 -13.59 13.48
N TRP A 738 -35.59 -13.07 12.31
CA TRP A 738 -36.79 -12.30 12.02
C TRP A 738 -37.87 -13.22 11.49
N PHE A 739 -38.99 -13.32 12.21
CA PHE A 739 -40.06 -14.25 11.86
C PHE A 739 -41.12 -13.58 10.98
N ASN A 740 -41.32 -14.09 9.75
CA ASN A 740 -42.39 -13.59 8.90
C ASN A 740 -43.76 -14.09 9.38
N GLN A 741 -44.58 -13.18 9.88
CA GLN A 741 -45.89 -13.48 10.47
C GLN A 741 -46.96 -13.80 9.42
N ASN A 742 -46.65 -13.69 8.12
CA ASN A 742 -47.49 -14.22 7.06
C ASN A 742 -47.33 -15.73 6.88
N VAL A 743 -46.30 -16.33 7.46
CA VAL A 743 -45.97 -17.75 7.31
C VAL A 743 -46.46 -18.50 8.54
N TYR A 744 -47.50 -19.32 8.39
CA TYR A 744 -47.93 -20.22 9.45
C TYR A 744 -46.89 -21.34 9.65
N PRO A 745 -46.54 -21.74 10.89
CA PRO A 745 -47.00 -21.21 12.19
C PRO A 745 -46.10 -20.14 12.85
N LEU A 746 -45.22 -19.46 12.11
CA LEU A 746 -44.31 -18.43 12.67
C LEU A 746 -45.07 -17.23 13.28
N ASN A 747 -46.36 -17.10 12.96
CA ASN A 747 -47.24 -16.11 13.58
C ASN A 747 -47.65 -16.42 15.03
N LYS A 748 -47.45 -17.65 15.51
CA LYS A 748 -47.70 -18.07 16.90
C LYS A 748 -46.50 -17.72 17.78
N LYS A 749 -46.73 -17.02 18.89
CA LYS A 749 -45.64 -16.66 19.81
C LYS A 749 -45.02 -17.89 20.47
N GLU A 750 -45.80 -18.92 20.74
CA GLU A 750 -45.33 -20.16 21.35
C GLU A 750 -44.30 -20.88 20.46
N VAL A 751 -44.44 -20.77 19.13
CA VAL A 751 -43.44 -21.27 18.18
C VAL A 751 -42.16 -20.45 18.24
N ARG A 752 -42.25 -19.12 18.27
CA ARG A 752 -41.07 -18.24 18.38
C ARG A 752 -40.34 -18.40 19.73
N GLN A 753 -41.10 -18.57 20.81
CA GLN A 753 -40.57 -18.91 22.13
C GLN A 753 -39.91 -20.30 22.15
N ALA A 754 -40.48 -21.29 21.46
CA ALA A 754 -39.84 -22.60 21.33
C ALA A 754 -38.49 -22.48 20.61
N PHE A 755 -38.38 -21.69 19.53
CA PHE A 755 -37.09 -21.42 18.88
C PHE A 755 -36.05 -20.84 19.85
N ALA A 756 -36.45 -19.88 20.70
CA ALA A 756 -35.58 -19.28 21.70
C ALA A 756 -35.07 -20.31 22.73
N TYR A 757 -35.91 -21.25 23.16
CA TYR A 757 -35.52 -22.33 24.07
C TYR A 757 -34.71 -23.46 23.39
N ILE A 758 -34.80 -23.62 22.08
CA ILE A 758 -34.05 -24.65 21.34
C ILE A 758 -32.59 -24.24 21.14
N ILE A 759 -32.36 -22.97 20.80
CA ILE A 759 -31.07 -22.46 20.35
C ILE A 759 -30.20 -22.08 21.56
N ASP A 760 -29.05 -22.73 21.70
CA ASP A 760 -27.98 -22.29 22.58
C ASP A 760 -27.29 -21.06 21.98
N ARG A 761 -27.64 -19.88 22.49
CA ARG A 761 -27.08 -18.61 22.04
C ARG A 761 -25.59 -18.46 22.34
N ASN A 762 -25.06 -19.09 23.39
CA ASN A 762 -23.63 -19.04 23.70
C ASN A 762 -22.82 -19.91 22.74
N GLU A 763 -23.33 -21.11 22.44
CA GLU A 763 -22.75 -21.97 21.40
C GLU A 763 -22.79 -21.25 20.04
N ASN A 764 -23.93 -20.67 19.68
CA ASN A 764 -24.10 -19.93 18.43
C ASN A 764 -23.11 -18.77 18.29
N ALA A 765 -22.97 -17.97 19.36
CA ALA A 765 -22.02 -16.86 19.41
C ALA A 765 -20.57 -17.33 19.26
N THR A 766 -20.21 -18.42 19.95
CA THR A 766 -18.85 -18.98 19.93
C THR A 766 -18.49 -19.53 18.56
N VAL A 767 -19.43 -20.23 17.89
CA VAL A 767 -19.24 -20.73 16.53
C VAL A 767 -19.07 -19.59 15.53
N ALA A 768 -19.85 -18.53 15.67
CA ALA A 768 -19.82 -17.40 14.73
C ALA A 768 -18.59 -16.49 14.91
N MET A 769 -18.17 -16.21 16.16
CA MET A 769 -17.21 -15.14 16.46
C MET A 769 -16.20 -15.46 17.58
N GLY A 770 -16.20 -16.68 18.12
CA GLY A 770 -15.33 -17.04 19.24
C GLY A 770 -15.57 -16.15 20.47
N GLU A 771 -14.49 -15.62 21.06
CA GLU A 771 -14.57 -14.74 22.25
C GLU A 771 -15.30 -13.42 21.99
N ALA A 772 -15.37 -12.97 20.73
CA ALA A 772 -16.01 -11.72 20.33
C ALA A 772 -17.54 -11.83 20.14
N GLY A 773 -18.09 -13.05 20.15
CA GLY A 773 -19.54 -13.26 20.20
C GLY A 773 -20.01 -13.41 21.64
N LYS A 774 -21.03 -12.65 22.06
CA LYS A 774 -21.67 -12.78 23.37
C LYS A 774 -23.15 -13.14 23.21
N GLY A 775 -23.54 -14.36 23.59
CA GLY A 775 -24.93 -14.79 23.53
C GLY A 775 -25.85 -13.87 24.34
N ILE A 776 -27.02 -13.54 23.78
CA ILE A 776 -27.97 -12.64 24.45
C ILE A 776 -28.58 -13.30 25.69
N GLN A 777 -28.66 -12.52 26.77
CA GLN A 777 -29.17 -12.96 28.07
C GLN A 777 -30.60 -12.50 28.32
N TYR A 778 -30.96 -11.27 27.95
CA TYR A 778 -32.22 -10.67 28.39
C TYR A 778 -33.34 -10.67 27.32
N GLU A 779 -33.00 -10.75 26.03
CA GLU A 779 -33.96 -10.54 24.92
C GLU A 779 -34.79 -9.26 25.09
N ALA A 780 -34.14 -8.18 25.56
CA ALA A 780 -34.80 -6.90 25.81
C ALA A 780 -35.08 -6.09 24.54
N GLY A 781 -34.63 -6.54 23.36
CA GLY A 781 -34.75 -5.86 22.06
C GLY A 781 -33.65 -4.80 21.78
N PHE A 782 -32.68 -4.66 22.68
CA PHE A 782 -31.48 -3.83 22.54
C PHE A 782 -30.31 -4.47 23.31
N THR A 783 -29.09 -3.94 23.13
CA THR A 783 -27.85 -4.51 23.70
C THR A 783 -27.95 -4.75 25.21
N ASP A 784 -27.48 -5.92 25.64
CA ASP A 784 -27.46 -6.33 27.06
C ASP A 784 -26.61 -5.38 27.92
N LEU A 785 -25.63 -4.69 27.32
CA LEU A 785 -24.77 -3.71 27.98
C LEU A 785 -25.55 -2.54 28.58
N GLN A 786 -26.66 -2.19 27.94
CA GLN A 786 -27.44 -1.00 28.29
C GLN A 786 -28.71 -1.36 29.07
N VAL A 787 -29.01 -2.66 29.23
CA VAL A 787 -30.17 -3.12 30.00
C VAL A 787 -30.18 -2.56 31.43
N PRO A 788 -29.08 -2.60 32.21
CA PRO A 788 -29.07 -2.04 33.58
C PRO A 788 -29.23 -0.52 33.64
N ALA A 789 -28.89 0.21 32.57
CA ALA A 789 -29.03 1.67 32.53
C ALA A 789 -30.47 2.11 32.23
N TRP A 790 -31.21 1.30 31.47
CA TRP A 790 -32.54 1.64 30.96
C TRP A 790 -33.70 0.93 31.67
N LEU A 791 -33.45 -0.22 32.28
CA LEU A 791 -34.47 -0.99 32.99
C LEU A 791 -34.19 -1.04 34.49
N SER A 792 -35.24 -0.94 35.29
CA SER A 792 -35.15 -1.18 36.73
C SER A 792 -34.85 -2.66 37.01
N GLN A 793 -34.22 -2.99 38.13
CA GLN A 793 -33.98 -4.39 38.52
C GLN A 793 -35.29 -5.20 38.60
N ALA A 794 -36.40 -4.54 38.96
CA ALA A 794 -37.72 -5.16 39.01
C ALA A 794 -38.27 -5.48 37.61
N ASP A 795 -37.92 -4.71 36.59
CA ASP A 795 -38.30 -5.00 35.20
C ASP A 795 -37.38 -6.04 34.57
N ILE A 796 -36.08 -6.00 34.85
CA ILE A 796 -35.12 -7.03 34.42
C ILE A 796 -35.54 -8.41 34.95
N ALA A 797 -35.95 -8.49 36.22
CA ALA A 797 -36.39 -9.75 36.82
C ALA A 797 -37.68 -10.34 36.21
N LYS A 798 -38.43 -9.56 35.41
CA LYS A 798 -39.62 -10.03 34.68
C LYS A 798 -39.30 -10.53 33.28
N LEU A 799 -38.10 -10.24 32.76
CA LEU A 799 -37.68 -10.73 31.45
C LEU A 799 -37.34 -12.20 31.54
N ASN A 800 -37.82 -12.97 30.57
CA ASN A 800 -37.46 -14.36 30.43
C ASN A 800 -36.09 -14.46 29.73
N PRO A 801 -35.09 -15.09 30.35
CA PRO A 801 -33.78 -15.20 29.74
C PRO A 801 -33.74 -16.21 28.59
N TYR A 802 -34.77 -17.04 28.38
CA TYR A 802 -34.80 -18.09 27.36
C TYR A 802 -33.51 -18.94 27.30
N SER A 803 -32.97 -19.33 28.47
CA SER A 803 -31.86 -20.27 28.51
C SER A 803 -32.28 -21.59 27.88
N LYS A 804 -31.40 -22.23 27.08
CA LYS A 804 -31.73 -23.45 26.34
C LYS A 804 -32.40 -24.50 27.21
N ASP A 805 -33.61 -24.87 26.84
CA ASP A 805 -34.46 -25.84 27.52
C ASP A 805 -35.40 -26.50 26.51
N TRP A 806 -34.97 -27.64 25.98
CA TRP A 806 -35.77 -28.39 25.01
C TRP A 806 -37.10 -28.87 25.59
N ALA A 807 -37.15 -29.25 26.87
CA ALA A 807 -38.41 -29.72 27.47
C ALA A 807 -39.46 -28.60 27.48
N ARG A 808 -39.03 -27.37 27.78
CA ARG A 808 -39.92 -26.20 27.70
C ARG A 808 -40.36 -25.90 26.27
N ALA A 809 -39.48 -26.05 25.28
CA ALA A 809 -39.85 -25.94 23.87
C ALA A 809 -40.90 -27.00 23.46
N GLU A 810 -40.76 -28.26 23.91
CA GLU A 810 -41.75 -29.31 23.65
C GLU A 810 -43.10 -29.00 24.31
N GLU A 811 -43.09 -28.49 25.54
CA GLU A 811 -44.31 -28.06 26.25
C GLU A 811 -45.04 -26.95 25.50
N LEU A 812 -44.32 -25.93 25.01
CA LEU A 812 -44.90 -24.83 24.24
C LEU A 812 -45.57 -25.33 22.94
N LEU A 813 -44.89 -26.19 22.18
CA LEU A 813 -45.43 -26.72 20.93
C LEU A 813 -46.63 -27.65 21.18
N THR A 814 -46.54 -28.55 22.16
CA THR A 814 -47.66 -29.44 22.50
C THR A 814 -48.87 -28.68 23.06
N GLY A 815 -48.64 -27.61 23.82
CA GLY A 815 -49.68 -26.75 24.38
C GLY A 815 -50.57 -26.09 23.32
N ILE A 816 -50.04 -25.81 22.13
CA ILE A 816 -50.80 -25.29 20.99
C ILE A 816 -51.31 -26.40 20.03
N GLY A 817 -51.21 -27.66 20.43
CA GLY A 817 -51.74 -28.81 19.69
C GLY A 817 -50.77 -29.43 18.67
N PHE A 818 -49.51 -29.00 18.64
CA PHE A 818 -48.51 -29.58 17.72
C PHE A 818 -48.01 -30.91 18.26
N LYS A 819 -47.54 -31.78 17.37
CA LYS A 819 -47.13 -33.14 17.72
C LYS A 819 -45.85 -33.53 17.01
N LYS A 820 -44.99 -34.29 17.69
CA LYS A 820 -43.81 -34.89 17.07
C LYS A 820 -44.24 -36.11 16.25
N GLY A 821 -43.94 -36.10 14.96
CA GLY A 821 -44.23 -37.21 14.05
C GLY A 821 -43.36 -38.43 14.33
N ASN A 822 -43.72 -39.57 13.72
CA ASN A 822 -42.97 -40.83 13.87
C ASN A 822 -41.55 -40.76 13.27
N ASP A 823 -41.31 -39.80 12.38
CA ASP A 823 -39.99 -39.49 11.79
C ASP A 823 -39.18 -38.50 12.64
N GLY A 824 -39.67 -38.13 13.83
CA GLY A 824 -39.03 -37.19 14.75
C GLY A 824 -39.24 -35.72 14.39
N ILE A 825 -39.98 -35.41 13.32
CA ILE A 825 -40.23 -34.04 12.87
C ILE A 825 -41.52 -33.52 13.48
N TRP A 826 -41.52 -32.29 14.00
CA TRP A 826 -42.72 -31.65 14.52
C TRP A 826 -43.74 -31.36 13.42
N VAL A 827 -45.01 -31.54 13.73
CA VAL A 827 -46.16 -31.32 12.86
C VAL A 827 -47.10 -30.33 13.54
N ASP A 828 -47.56 -29.34 12.80
CA ASP A 828 -48.52 -28.34 13.29
C ASP A 828 -49.94 -28.92 13.43
N ASP A 829 -50.85 -28.10 13.97
CA ASP A 829 -52.27 -28.43 14.14
C ASP A 829 -53.04 -28.60 12.82
N THR A 830 -52.44 -28.22 11.68
CA THR A 830 -52.98 -28.45 10.33
C THR A 830 -52.47 -29.75 9.70
N GLY A 831 -51.53 -30.44 10.34
CA GLY A 831 -50.91 -31.67 9.84
C GLY A 831 -49.68 -31.42 8.96
N LYS A 832 -49.16 -30.19 8.87
CA LYS A 832 -47.97 -29.85 8.09
C LYS A 832 -46.71 -29.95 8.95
N LYS A 833 -45.64 -30.52 8.39
CA LYS A 833 -44.33 -30.56 9.07
C LYS A 833 -43.78 -29.14 9.26
N LEU A 834 -43.14 -28.91 10.40
CA LEU A 834 -42.39 -27.68 10.66
C LEU A 834 -41.09 -27.73 9.85
N GLU A 835 -41.11 -27.06 8.71
CA GLU A 835 -40.00 -26.94 7.77
C GLU A 835 -39.82 -25.47 7.36
N PHE A 836 -38.64 -24.91 7.60
CA PHE A 836 -38.34 -23.50 7.40
C PHE A 836 -36.99 -23.27 6.67
N GLU A 837 -36.95 -22.21 5.86
CA GLU A 837 -35.75 -21.65 5.26
C GLU A 837 -35.31 -20.40 6.03
N LEU A 838 -34.02 -20.36 6.40
CA LEU A 838 -33.32 -19.23 6.99
C LEU A 838 -32.54 -18.51 5.89
N SER A 839 -33.02 -17.34 5.46
CA SER A 839 -32.35 -16.51 4.46
C SER A 839 -31.29 -15.62 5.12
N VAL A 840 -30.05 -15.62 4.62
CA VAL A 840 -28.90 -14.91 5.24
C VAL A 840 -27.99 -14.28 4.19
N PRO A 841 -27.39 -13.09 4.43
CA PRO A 841 -26.36 -12.54 3.54
C PRO A 841 -25.15 -13.48 3.46
N SER A 842 -24.86 -14.02 2.27
CA SER A 842 -23.79 -15.03 2.09
C SER A 842 -22.38 -14.48 2.22
N ASP A 843 -22.23 -13.17 2.00
CA ASP A 843 -20.97 -12.43 2.12
C ASP A 843 -20.66 -11.98 3.55
N PHE A 844 -21.55 -12.23 4.53
CA PHE A 844 -21.32 -11.99 5.96
C PHE A 844 -21.08 -13.33 6.69
N ALA A 845 -19.81 -13.74 6.78
CA ALA A 845 -19.43 -15.06 7.29
C ALA A 845 -19.86 -15.31 8.76
N ASP A 846 -19.85 -14.28 9.61
CA ASP A 846 -20.32 -14.36 10.99
C ASP A 846 -21.82 -14.68 11.07
N TRP A 847 -22.63 -14.07 10.20
CA TRP A 847 -24.09 -14.31 10.18
C TRP A 847 -24.44 -15.63 9.51
N LEU A 848 -23.72 -16.01 8.46
CA LEU A 848 -23.89 -17.30 7.81
C LEU A 848 -23.59 -18.45 8.78
N GLY A 849 -22.45 -18.40 9.50
CA GLY A 849 -22.11 -19.39 10.52
C GLY A 849 -23.12 -19.44 11.67
N SER A 850 -23.65 -18.29 12.07
CA SER A 850 -24.74 -18.20 13.05
C SER A 850 -26.03 -18.88 12.55
N ALA A 851 -26.42 -18.64 11.29
CA ALA A 851 -27.61 -19.25 10.69
C ALA A 851 -27.48 -20.77 10.57
N GLU A 852 -26.30 -21.26 10.18
CA GLU A 852 -26.00 -22.69 10.05
C GLU A 852 -26.06 -23.41 11.40
N ASN A 853 -25.44 -22.84 12.44
CA ASN A 853 -25.52 -23.41 13.79
C ASN A 853 -26.97 -23.37 14.33
N ALA A 854 -27.70 -22.28 14.15
CA ALA A 854 -29.11 -22.21 14.55
C ALA A 854 -29.97 -23.29 13.83
N ALA A 855 -29.76 -23.47 12.52
CA ALA A 855 -30.44 -24.50 11.75
C ALA A 855 -30.08 -25.92 12.24
N GLN A 856 -28.82 -26.19 12.58
CA GLN A 856 -28.39 -27.47 13.15
C GLN A 856 -29.11 -27.78 14.47
N GLN A 857 -29.20 -26.80 15.37
CA GLN A 857 -29.88 -26.96 16.66
C GLN A 857 -31.39 -27.17 16.49
N LEU A 858 -32.03 -26.45 15.57
CA LEU A 858 -33.44 -26.66 15.20
C LEU A 858 -33.69 -28.06 14.62
N ASN A 859 -32.83 -28.50 13.69
CA ASN A 859 -32.91 -29.83 13.08
C ASN A 859 -32.75 -30.93 14.14
N ALA A 860 -31.83 -30.77 15.08
CA ALA A 860 -31.61 -31.74 16.17
C ALA A 860 -32.82 -31.86 17.11
N PHE A 861 -33.59 -30.79 17.30
CA PHE A 861 -34.83 -30.80 18.07
C PHE A 861 -36.02 -31.44 17.31
N GLY A 862 -35.97 -31.43 15.98
CA GLY A 862 -37.02 -31.96 15.09
C GLY A 862 -37.79 -30.89 14.31
N ILE A 863 -37.27 -29.67 14.20
CA ILE A 863 -37.78 -28.63 13.30
C ILE A 863 -36.83 -28.57 12.10
N LYS A 864 -37.32 -28.90 10.90
CA LYS A 864 -36.46 -28.94 9.71
C LYS A 864 -36.08 -27.52 9.29
N ALA A 865 -34.81 -27.17 9.36
CA ALA A 865 -34.29 -25.85 9.02
C ALA A 865 -33.21 -25.95 7.93
N THR A 866 -33.31 -25.13 6.90
CA THR A 866 -32.31 -25.03 5.81
C THR A 866 -31.81 -23.59 5.68
N VAL A 867 -30.55 -23.40 5.32
CA VAL A 867 -29.95 -22.06 5.16
C VAL A 867 -29.85 -21.71 3.68
N ARG A 868 -30.26 -20.49 3.31
CA ARG A 868 -30.14 -19.96 1.95
C ARG A 868 -29.42 -18.61 1.94
N GLY A 869 -28.26 -18.59 1.29
CA GLY A 869 -27.48 -17.38 1.07
C GLY A 869 -28.10 -16.43 0.03
N TYR A 870 -27.95 -15.12 0.22
CA TYR A 870 -28.21 -14.07 -0.79
C TYR A 870 -27.17 -12.92 -0.69
N PRO A 871 -26.97 -12.09 -1.72
CA PRO A 871 -26.00 -10.99 -1.64
C PRO A 871 -26.44 -9.88 -0.67
N SER A 872 -25.53 -9.36 0.18
CA SER A 872 -25.87 -8.32 1.17
C SER A 872 -26.46 -7.03 0.58
N ALA A 873 -26.15 -6.72 -0.68
CA ALA A 873 -26.74 -5.58 -1.41
C ALA A 873 -28.27 -5.67 -1.52
N GLU A 874 -28.85 -6.86 -1.45
CA GLU A 874 -30.30 -7.07 -1.51
C GLU A 874 -30.98 -6.99 -0.13
N ARG A 875 -30.23 -6.81 0.97
CA ARG A 875 -30.77 -6.80 2.36
C ARG A 875 -31.95 -5.86 2.55
N ALA A 876 -31.84 -4.61 2.08
CA ALA A 876 -32.91 -3.63 2.24
C ALA A 876 -34.20 -4.06 1.51
N THR A 877 -34.06 -4.68 0.34
CA THR A 877 -35.18 -5.25 -0.43
C THR A 877 -35.77 -6.45 0.30
N ALA A 878 -34.95 -7.38 0.78
CA ALA A 878 -35.41 -8.55 1.52
C ALA A 878 -36.22 -8.16 2.76
N GLN A 879 -35.72 -7.23 3.57
CA GLN A 879 -36.38 -6.68 4.76
C GLN A 879 -37.72 -6.01 4.43
N LYS A 880 -37.76 -5.18 3.39
CA LYS A 880 -38.97 -4.45 2.96
C LYS A 880 -40.03 -5.38 2.39
N GLU A 881 -39.64 -6.27 1.48
CA GLU A 881 -40.58 -7.12 0.76
C GLU A 881 -41.16 -8.23 1.63
N GLY A 882 -40.41 -8.68 2.64
CA GLY A 882 -40.86 -9.76 3.52
C GLY A 882 -41.01 -11.10 2.80
N LYS A 883 -40.32 -11.31 1.67
CA LYS A 883 -40.37 -12.57 0.88
C LYS A 883 -39.39 -13.62 1.40
N TYR A 884 -39.43 -13.87 2.71
CA TYR A 884 -38.64 -14.88 3.41
C TYR A 884 -39.52 -15.61 4.42
N GLN A 885 -39.11 -16.79 4.88
CA GLN A 885 -39.77 -17.46 6.01
C GLN A 885 -39.17 -16.96 7.33
N ILE A 886 -37.86 -17.15 7.48
CA ILE A 886 -37.06 -16.57 8.57
C ILE A 886 -35.89 -15.83 7.93
N LEU A 887 -35.69 -14.56 8.28
CA LEU A 887 -34.54 -13.78 7.84
C LEU A 887 -33.51 -13.71 8.97
N VAL A 888 -32.25 -13.93 8.65
CA VAL A 888 -31.13 -13.69 9.57
C VAL A 888 -30.55 -12.31 9.26
N ASP A 889 -30.81 -11.35 10.14
CA ASP A 889 -30.39 -9.95 10.01
C ASP A 889 -30.19 -9.32 11.39
N LEU A 890 -29.85 -8.04 11.47
CA LEU A 890 -29.65 -7.29 12.71
C LEU A 890 -30.87 -7.38 13.62
N ALA A 891 -30.73 -8.02 14.77
CA ALA A 891 -31.70 -7.97 15.85
C ALA A 891 -31.38 -6.87 16.86
N LEU A 892 -30.10 -6.47 16.93
CA LEU A 892 -29.61 -5.39 17.78
C LEU A 892 -29.01 -4.29 16.92
N TYR A 893 -29.42 -3.06 17.17
CA TYR A 893 -28.85 -1.89 16.50
C TYR A 893 -28.84 -0.66 17.41
N TYR A 894 -27.69 -0.39 18.03
CA TYR A 894 -27.52 0.67 19.04
C TYR A 894 -26.65 1.83 18.54
N ASN A 895 -26.93 2.30 17.32
CA ASN A 895 -26.27 3.48 16.76
C ASN A 895 -27.30 4.37 16.00
N PRO A 896 -27.69 5.54 16.53
CA PRO A 896 -27.16 6.21 17.73
C PRO A 896 -27.45 5.48 19.04
N PRO A 897 -26.67 5.77 20.12
CA PRO A 897 -26.66 5.00 21.37
C PRO A 897 -27.91 5.23 22.22
N HIS A 898 -29.02 4.61 21.83
CA HIS A 898 -30.31 4.74 22.50
C HIS A 898 -31.18 3.49 22.23
N PRO A 899 -31.92 2.92 23.22
CA PRO A 899 -32.69 1.68 23.02
C PRO A 899 -33.75 1.79 21.92
N GLN A 900 -34.39 2.95 21.83
CA GLN A 900 -35.38 3.23 20.78
C GLN A 900 -34.82 3.01 19.37
N THR A 901 -33.52 3.26 19.14
CA THR A 901 -32.87 3.02 17.85
C THR A 901 -32.99 1.55 17.43
N SER A 902 -32.77 0.63 18.37
CA SER A 902 -32.81 -0.81 18.12
C SER A 902 -34.24 -1.27 17.82
N PHE A 903 -35.19 -0.88 18.67
CA PHE A 903 -36.60 -1.18 18.43
C PHE A 903 -37.12 -0.61 17.11
N ASN A 904 -36.81 0.66 16.84
CA ASN A 904 -37.26 1.35 15.63
C ASN A 904 -36.66 0.76 14.34
N TYR A 905 -35.50 0.13 14.41
CA TYR A 905 -34.85 -0.49 13.26
C TYR A 905 -35.76 -1.53 12.60
N TYR A 906 -36.35 -2.45 13.38
CA TYR A 906 -37.14 -3.56 12.87
C TYR A 906 -38.65 -3.42 13.13
N LEU A 907 -39.09 -2.69 14.17
CA LEU A 907 -40.53 -2.56 14.48
C LEU A 907 -41.28 -1.52 13.65
N ASN A 908 -40.57 -0.67 12.90
CA ASN A 908 -41.16 0.44 12.12
C ASN A 908 -41.10 0.20 10.60
N THR A 909 -41.80 1.05 9.85
CA THR A 909 -41.81 1.02 8.38
C THR A 909 -40.42 1.37 7.80
N PRO A 910 -40.05 0.79 6.64
CA PRO A 910 -40.81 -0.16 5.83
C PRO A 910 -40.62 -1.64 6.24
N ARG A 911 -39.86 -1.93 7.30
CA ARG A 911 -39.45 -3.31 7.65
C ARG A 911 -40.52 -4.08 8.42
N ASN A 912 -41.38 -3.37 9.13
CA ASN A 912 -42.63 -3.88 9.67
C ASN A 912 -43.75 -2.89 9.38
N ALA A 913 -44.70 -3.28 8.52
CA ALA A 913 -45.80 -2.43 8.08
C ALA A 913 -47.13 -3.20 8.07
N PRO A 914 -47.60 -3.68 9.24
CA PRO A 914 -48.77 -4.58 9.33
C PRO A 914 -50.07 -3.95 8.82
N GLU A 915 -50.18 -2.62 8.94
CA GLU A 915 -51.35 -1.83 8.56
C GLU A 915 -51.28 -1.29 7.12
N ALA A 916 -50.21 -1.59 6.36
CA ALA A 916 -50.11 -1.16 4.95
C ALA A 916 -51.18 -1.85 4.07
N THR A 917 -51.80 -1.08 3.17
CA THR A 917 -52.82 -1.57 2.22
C THR A 917 -52.25 -1.91 0.85
N ASP A 918 -51.31 -1.10 0.34
CA ASP A 918 -50.79 -1.16 -1.04
C ASP A 918 -49.26 -1.28 -1.11
N ALA A 919 -48.63 -1.70 -0.01
CA ALA A 919 -47.18 -1.90 0.09
C ALA A 919 -46.86 -3.26 0.71
N PHE A 920 -45.61 -3.71 0.51
CA PHE A 920 -45.10 -4.87 1.22
C PHE A 920 -45.15 -4.63 2.74
N LYS A 921 -45.54 -5.67 3.49
CA LYS A 921 -45.73 -5.59 4.95
C LYS A 921 -44.46 -5.91 5.76
N GLY A 922 -43.35 -6.24 5.09
CA GLY A 922 -42.14 -6.77 5.72
C GLY A 922 -42.46 -8.02 6.56
N MET A 923 -42.01 -8.05 7.82
CA MET A 923 -42.30 -9.17 8.74
C MET A 923 -43.77 -9.29 9.16
N ASN A 924 -44.59 -8.24 8.94
CA ASN A 924 -46.03 -8.20 9.22
C ASN A 924 -46.42 -8.53 10.68
N TRP A 925 -45.62 -8.10 11.66
CA TRP A 925 -45.95 -8.25 13.07
C TRP A 925 -46.91 -7.13 13.52
N SER A 926 -48.01 -7.51 14.17
CA SER A 926 -49.06 -6.59 14.63
C SER A 926 -48.49 -5.46 15.47
N TRP A 927 -48.91 -4.23 15.22
CA TRP A 927 -48.59 -3.10 16.09
C TRP A 927 -49.51 -2.98 17.30
N LYS A 928 -50.65 -3.67 17.30
CA LYS A 928 -51.51 -3.79 18.49
C LYS A 928 -51.01 -4.97 19.30
N GLN A 929 -50.55 -4.68 20.51
CA GLN A 929 -49.90 -5.63 21.41
C GLN A 929 -50.50 -5.53 22.82
N ILE A 930 -50.32 -6.57 23.63
CA ILE A 930 -50.72 -6.57 25.04
C ILE A 930 -49.47 -6.40 25.89
N ASP A 931 -49.43 -5.40 26.79
CA ASP A 931 -48.34 -5.30 27.77
C ASP A 931 -48.45 -6.45 28.77
N PRO A 932 -47.47 -7.37 28.83
CA PRO A 932 -47.53 -8.53 29.72
C PRO A 932 -47.65 -8.17 31.21
N ALA A 933 -47.18 -6.99 31.61
CA ALA A 933 -47.24 -6.55 33.00
C ALA A 933 -48.60 -6.00 33.42
N THR A 934 -49.40 -5.46 32.49
CA THR A 934 -50.66 -4.78 32.81
C THR A 934 -51.90 -5.42 32.18
N GLY A 935 -51.72 -6.28 31.17
CA GLY A 935 -52.79 -6.90 30.40
C GLY A 935 -53.54 -5.91 29.48
N LYS A 936 -53.06 -4.68 29.33
CA LYS A 936 -53.68 -3.65 28.50
C LYS A 936 -53.15 -3.68 27.07
N GLU A 937 -54.03 -3.36 26.12
CA GLU A 937 -53.63 -3.12 24.73
C GLU A 937 -52.81 -1.83 24.63
N VAL A 938 -51.73 -1.89 23.86
CA VAL A 938 -50.83 -0.79 23.53
C VAL A 938 -50.56 -0.78 22.02
N TYR A 939 -50.16 0.37 21.51
CA TYR A 939 -49.81 0.57 20.10
C TYR A 939 -48.31 0.85 19.95
N ILE A 940 -47.62 0.04 19.15
CA ILE A 940 -46.16 0.07 19.04
C ILE A 940 -45.63 1.41 18.49
N PRO A 941 -46.20 2.03 17.43
CA PRO A 941 -45.76 3.36 16.99
C PRO A 941 -45.85 4.45 18.06
N ASP A 942 -46.88 4.42 18.92
CA ASP A 942 -47.00 5.37 20.03
C ASP A 942 -45.91 5.14 21.07
N LEU A 943 -45.62 3.88 21.40
CA LEU A 943 -44.52 3.52 22.30
C LEU A 943 -43.15 3.90 21.74
N LEU A 944 -42.90 3.69 20.44
CA LEU A 944 -41.65 4.11 19.78
C LEU A 944 -41.48 5.63 19.80
N THR A 945 -42.59 6.37 19.70
CA THR A 945 -42.60 7.84 19.80
C THR A 945 -42.32 8.28 21.23
N ALA A 946 -43.02 7.71 22.22
CA ALA A 946 -42.82 8.00 23.64
C ALA A 946 -41.41 7.64 24.12
N ALA A 947 -40.85 6.54 23.61
CA ALA A 947 -39.50 6.08 23.94
C ALA A 947 -38.38 7.01 23.47
N ALA A 948 -38.66 8.01 22.61
CA ALA A 948 -37.66 8.99 22.17
C ALA A 948 -38.18 10.45 22.26
N ALA A 949 -39.23 10.68 23.06
CA ALA A 949 -39.86 11.98 23.19
C ALA A 949 -39.07 12.89 24.14
N GLY A 950 -38.71 14.09 23.68
CA GLY A 950 -38.02 15.08 24.50
C GLY A 950 -36.57 14.73 24.81
N PHE A 951 -36.00 15.39 25.82
CA PHE A 951 -34.62 15.20 26.29
C PHE A 951 -34.54 14.63 27.71
N ASP A 952 -35.69 14.38 28.36
CA ASP A 952 -35.75 13.71 29.67
C ASP A 952 -35.71 12.19 29.48
N PHE A 953 -34.53 11.60 29.67
CA PHE A 953 -34.33 10.17 29.54
C PHE A 953 -35.08 9.35 30.59
N GLU A 954 -35.32 9.88 31.80
CA GLU A 954 -36.09 9.17 32.83
C GLU A 954 -37.57 9.08 32.43
N ALA A 955 -38.11 10.10 31.77
CA ALA A 955 -39.47 10.08 31.23
C ALA A 955 -39.64 9.06 30.07
N GLN A 956 -38.56 8.68 29.39
CA GLN A 956 -38.57 7.72 28.27
C GLN A 956 -38.52 6.26 28.75
N LYS A 957 -37.89 5.99 29.90
CA LYS A 957 -37.70 4.63 30.46
C LYS A 957 -38.99 3.80 30.56
N PRO A 958 -40.16 4.32 30.98
CA PRO A 958 -41.39 3.53 31.05
C PRO A 958 -41.79 2.92 29.69
N ALA A 959 -41.71 3.69 28.60
CA ALA A 959 -42.03 3.20 27.26
C ALA A 959 -41.04 2.13 26.80
N ILE A 960 -39.75 2.33 27.09
CA ILE A 960 -38.68 1.36 26.81
C ILE A 960 -38.90 0.06 27.59
N ALA A 961 -39.26 0.14 28.88
CA ALA A 961 -39.54 -1.04 29.69
C ALA A 961 -40.75 -1.83 29.19
N THR A 962 -41.80 -1.14 28.73
CA THR A 962 -42.96 -1.79 28.10
C THR A 962 -42.57 -2.45 26.77
N LEU A 963 -41.82 -1.77 25.90
CA LEU A 963 -41.32 -2.35 24.65
C LEU A 963 -40.44 -3.59 24.90
N ALA A 964 -39.52 -3.52 25.87
CA ALA A 964 -38.65 -4.64 26.23
C ALA A 964 -39.43 -5.86 26.69
N ARG A 965 -40.44 -5.70 27.55
CA ARG A 965 -41.32 -6.80 27.98
C ARG A 965 -42.12 -7.39 26.81
N ILE A 966 -42.65 -6.55 25.92
CA ILE A 966 -43.42 -7.02 24.77
C ILE A 966 -42.53 -7.79 23.80
N VAL A 967 -41.35 -7.28 23.47
CA VAL A 967 -40.40 -7.97 22.59
C VAL A 967 -39.92 -9.28 23.23
N ASN A 968 -39.65 -9.28 24.53
CA ASN A 968 -39.26 -10.49 25.27
C ASN A 968 -40.37 -11.56 25.25
N GLU A 969 -41.63 -11.16 25.46
CA GLU A 969 -42.77 -12.10 25.47
C GLU A 969 -43.13 -12.58 24.05
N GLU A 970 -43.19 -11.67 23.08
CA GLU A 970 -43.71 -11.96 21.74
C GLU A 970 -42.62 -12.42 20.76
N LEU A 971 -41.35 -12.10 21.00
CA LEU A 971 -40.20 -12.45 20.15
C LEU A 971 -40.44 -12.27 18.64
N PRO A 972 -40.87 -11.09 18.16
CA PRO A 972 -41.01 -10.84 16.71
C PRO A 972 -39.68 -11.00 15.97
N VAL A 973 -38.58 -10.68 16.68
CA VAL A 973 -37.21 -10.97 16.32
C VAL A 973 -36.56 -11.64 17.53
N LEU A 974 -35.86 -12.75 17.33
CA LEU A 974 -35.06 -13.43 18.36
C LEU A 974 -33.60 -13.05 18.18
N ALA A 975 -33.01 -12.30 19.11
CA ALA A 975 -31.60 -11.98 19.03
C ALA A 975 -30.75 -13.23 19.34
N LEU A 976 -29.64 -13.44 18.63
CA LEU A 976 -28.78 -14.60 18.88
C LEU A 976 -27.60 -14.23 19.76
N PHE A 977 -26.81 -13.26 19.31
CA PHE A 977 -25.67 -12.77 20.08
C PHE A 977 -25.36 -11.33 19.74
N GLU A 978 -24.66 -10.64 20.62
CA GLU A 978 -24.08 -9.33 20.36
C GLU A 978 -22.61 -9.47 19.93
N ARG A 979 -22.25 -8.68 18.92
CA ARG A 979 -20.90 -8.60 18.35
C ARG A 979 -20.04 -7.67 19.19
N TYR A 980 -18.84 -8.12 19.52
CA TYR A 980 -17.74 -7.30 19.99
C TYR A 980 -16.69 -7.18 18.88
N SER A 981 -15.92 -6.09 18.90
CA SER A 981 -14.86 -5.87 17.93
C SER A 981 -13.69 -6.83 18.16
N THR A 982 -12.81 -6.93 17.17
CA THR A 982 -11.53 -7.62 17.25
C THR A 982 -10.42 -6.66 16.84
N ASP A 983 -10.49 -5.44 17.37
CA ASP A 983 -9.61 -4.37 16.97
C ASP A 983 -8.17 -4.71 17.33
N VAL A 984 -7.26 -4.61 16.38
CA VAL A 984 -5.84 -4.90 16.62
C VAL A 984 -5.11 -3.63 16.97
N ILE A 985 -4.30 -3.67 18.02
CA ILE A 985 -3.48 -2.56 18.49
C ILE A 985 -2.02 -3.01 18.60
N ASN A 986 -1.12 -2.20 18.03
CA ASN A 986 0.32 -2.34 18.19
C ASN A 986 0.85 -1.41 19.30
N TYR A 987 1.45 -2.00 20.34
CA TYR A 987 1.70 -1.29 21.59
C TYR A 987 3.01 -0.51 21.71
N ASP A 988 4.01 -0.84 20.90
CA ASP A 988 5.37 -0.37 21.15
C ASP A 988 6.23 -0.18 19.90
N THR A 989 5.70 -0.46 18.71
CA THR A 989 6.47 -0.34 17.46
C THR A 989 6.62 1.12 17.01
N ARG A 990 5.53 1.77 16.60
CA ARG A 990 5.53 3.20 16.19
C ARG A 990 4.76 4.10 17.14
N VAL A 991 3.89 3.54 17.97
CA VAL A 991 2.95 4.28 18.83
C VAL A 991 3.15 3.92 20.29
N SER A 992 3.01 4.92 21.15
CA SER A 992 3.01 4.81 22.61
C SER A 992 1.84 5.62 23.19
N GLY A 993 1.65 5.56 24.52
CA GLY A 993 0.59 6.32 25.19
C GLY A 993 -0.79 5.64 25.22
N TRP A 994 -0.90 4.40 24.73
CA TRP A 994 -2.10 3.59 24.81
C TRP A 994 -2.65 3.53 26.24
N LEU A 995 -3.90 3.97 26.44
CA LEU A 995 -4.57 3.87 27.73
C LEU A 995 -4.77 2.40 28.13
N PRO A 996 -4.78 2.08 29.44
CA PRO A 996 -5.13 0.73 29.91
C PRO A 996 -6.50 0.32 29.37
N PHE A 997 -6.66 -0.93 28.90
CA PHE A 997 -7.95 -1.43 28.38
C PHE A 997 -9.11 -1.47 29.40
N THR A 998 -8.82 -1.21 30.67
CA THR A 998 -9.83 -0.98 31.70
C THR A 998 -10.35 0.46 31.74
N ASP A 999 -9.77 1.36 30.95
CA ASP A 999 -10.21 2.76 30.88
C ASP A 999 -11.64 2.85 30.32
N PRO A 1000 -12.53 3.67 30.91
CA PRO A 1000 -13.91 3.80 30.46
C PRO A 1000 -14.07 4.19 28.99
N ILE A 1001 -13.09 4.85 28.36
CA ILE A 1001 -13.16 5.23 26.94
C ILE A 1001 -13.34 4.02 26.01
N TYR A 1002 -12.84 2.85 26.41
CA TYR A 1002 -12.96 1.60 25.66
C TYR A 1002 -14.36 0.98 25.72
N GLN A 1003 -15.30 1.56 26.49
CA GLN A 1003 -16.72 1.21 26.40
C GLN A 1003 -17.41 1.82 25.17
N ASN A 1004 -16.80 2.82 24.53
CA ASN A 1004 -17.30 3.35 23.28
C ASN A 1004 -17.18 2.32 22.15
N ASN A 1005 -18.18 2.28 21.28
CA ASN A 1005 -18.11 1.47 20.07
C ASN A 1005 -17.33 2.18 18.94
N GLN A 1006 -17.18 1.51 17.79
CA GLN A 1006 -16.47 2.03 16.62
C GLN A 1006 -17.12 3.28 15.97
N ALA A 1007 -18.36 3.63 16.33
CA ALA A 1007 -18.98 4.89 15.88
C ALA A 1007 -18.48 6.11 16.69
N ASP A 1008 -18.14 5.91 17.97
CA ASP A 1008 -17.52 6.91 18.85
C ASP A 1008 -16.08 6.52 19.17
N LEU A 1009 -15.33 6.20 18.11
CA LEU A 1009 -14.07 5.49 18.20
C LEU A 1009 -13.03 6.19 19.08
N TYR A 1010 -12.61 5.47 20.12
CA TYR A 1010 -11.68 5.92 21.15
C TYR A 1010 -10.30 6.31 20.59
N ILE A 1011 -9.86 5.69 19.48
CA ILE A 1011 -8.58 6.01 18.82
C ILE A 1011 -8.58 7.41 18.22
N ALA A 1012 -9.64 7.79 17.53
CA ALA A 1012 -9.75 9.13 16.96
C ALA A 1012 -9.61 10.18 18.07
N LYS A 1013 -10.29 9.98 19.20
CA LYS A 1013 -10.18 10.88 20.35
C LYS A 1013 -8.76 10.93 20.92
N GLN A 1014 -8.12 9.78 21.15
CA GLN A 1014 -6.78 9.71 21.73
C GLN A 1014 -5.69 10.28 20.80
N LEU A 1015 -5.89 10.26 19.48
CA LEU A 1015 -5.05 10.98 18.52
C LEU A 1015 -5.28 12.49 18.58
N LEU A 1016 -6.55 12.92 18.63
CA LEU A 1016 -6.93 14.35 18.64
C LEU A 1016 -6.55 15.07 19.95
N ASP A 1017 -6.52 14.38 21.09
CA ASP A 1017 -6.15 14.97 22.37
C ASP A 1017 -4.68 14.81 22.74
N GLY A 1018 -3.90 14.08 21.93
CA GLY A 1018 -2.47 13.85 22.13
C GLY A 1018 -2.13 12.78 23.17
N THR A 1019 -3.10 11.95 23.55
CA THR A 1019 -2.87 10.78 24.42
C THR A 1019 -1.95 9.78 23.74
N LEU A 1020 -2.21 9.45 22.46
CA LEU A 1020 -1.31 8.65 21.65
C LEU A 1020 -0.14 9.50 21.16
N LYS A 1021 1.06 8.94 21.25
CA LYS A 1021 2.32 9.58 20.89
C LYS A 1021 3.15 8.69 20.01
N LYS A 1022 4.02 9.27 19.19
CA LYS A 1022 5.03 8.48 18.49
C LYS A 1022 5.94 7.77 19.49
N SER A 1023 6.38 6.56 19.15
CA SER A 1023 7.34 5.81 19.96
C SER A 1023 8.70 6.52 19.97
N ALA A 1024 9.42 6.41 21.08
CA ALA A 1024 10.77 6.95 21.23
C ALA A 1024 11.83 6.15 20.44
N THR A 1025 11.45 4.99 19.90
CA THR A 1025 12.29 4.17 19.03
C THR A 1025 11.54 3.96 17.72
N GLY A 1026 12.22 4.13 16.58
CA GLY A 1026 11.65 3.67 15.30
C GLY A 1026 11.38 2.16 15.33
N ASP A 1027 10.57 1.67 14.39
CA ASP A 1027 10.16 0.26 14.28
C ASP A 1027 11.33 -0.72 14.06
N GLY A 1028 12.51 -0.19 13.70
CA GLY A 1028 13.72 -0.96 13.45
C GLY A 1028 13.73 -1.60 12.06
N THR A 1029 12.96 -1.06 11.11
CA THR A 1029 12.92 -1.49 9.72
C THR A 1029 13.79 -0.58 8.86
N PHE A 1030 14.56 -1.18 7.94
CA PHE A 1030 15.24 -0.45 6.86
C PHE A 1030 14.45 -0.65 5.56
N HIS A 1031 14.05 0.44 4.92
CA HIS A 1031 13.19 0.43 3.74
C HIS A 1031 14.02 0.61 2.47
N THR A 1032 13.86 -0.30 1.52
CA THR A 1032 14.46 -0.22 0.18
C THR A 1032 13.43 -0.58 -0.87
N VAL A 1033 13.77 -0.33 -2.13
CA VAL A 1033 12.95 -0.69 -3.29
C VAL A 1033 13.80 -1.46 -4.28
N TYR A 1034 13.25 -2.53 -4.85
CA TYR A 1034 13.91 -3.31 -5.89
C TYR A 1034 12.91 -4.19 -6.67
N PRO A 1035 13.08 -4.39 -8.00
CA PRO A 1035 12.28 -5.31 -8.78
C PRO A 1035 12.61 -6.77 -8.44
N TYR A 1036 11.61 -7.63 -8.31
CA TYR A 1036 11.82 -9.06 -8.06
C TYR A 1036 10.80 -9.94 -8.80
N PRO A 1037 11.09 -11.24 -9.03
CA PRO A 1037 10.16 -12.19 -9.64
C PRO A 1037 8.81 -12.21 -8.92
N GLN A 1038 7.73 -11.93 -9.64
CA GLN A 1038 6.41 -11.74 -9.06
C GLN A 1038 5.71 -13.07 -8.72
N PRO A 1039 4.95 -13.15 -7.61
CA PRO A 1039 4.09 -14.30 -7.34
C PRO A 1039 3.07 -14.53 -8.48
N PRO A 1040 2.72 -15.79 -8.82
CA PRO A 1040 3.28 -17.05 -8.31
C PRO A 1040 4.54 -17.51 -9.06
N ASN A 1041 5.13 -16.67 -9.91
CA ASN A 1041 6.17 -17.02 -10.89
C ASN A 1041 7.60 -16.95 -10.33
N TYR A 1042 7.82 -17.46 -9.12
CA TYR A 1042 9.14 -17.54 -8.50
C TYR A 1042 9.39 -18.90 -7.85
N ASP A 1043 10.65 -19.15 -7.51
CA ASP A 1043 11.01 -20.22 -6.57
C ASP A 1043 12.15 -19.81 -5.64
N LEU A 1044 12.41 -20.61 -4.60
CA LEU A 1044 13.43 -20.33 -3.59
C LEU A 1044 14.78 -21.02 -3.88
N ASN A 1045 14.94 -21.64 -5.06
CA ASN A 1045 16.17 -22.32 -5.43
C ASN A 1045 17.21 -21.30 -5.91
N LEU A 1046 18.43 -21.33 -5.37
CA LEU A 1046 19.50 -20.37 -5.71
C LEU A 1046 20.07 -20.55 -7.13
N PHE A 1047 19.79 -21.68 -7.78
CA PHE A 1047 20.40 -22.05 -9.06
C PHE A 1047 19.48 -21.85 -10.27
N THR A 1048 18.22 -21.45 -10.06
CA THR A 1048 17.23 -21.25 -11.12
C THR A 1048 17.22 -19.79 -11.61
N THR A 1049 16.71 -19.57 -12.82
CA THR A 1049 16.51 -18.21 -13.35
C THR A 1049 15.31 -17.48 -12.71
N SER A 1050 14.39 -18.23 -12.11
CA SER A 1050 13.22 -17.75 -11.34
C SER A 1050 13.49 -17.60 -9.85
N SER A 1051 14.76 -17.67 -9.43
CA SER A 1051 15.17 -17.57 -8.03
C SER A 1051 14.80 -16.22 -7.42
N LEU A 1052 13.91 -16.22 -6.43
CA LEU A 1052 13.56 -15.01 -5.70
C LEU A 1052 14.74 -14.47 -4.87
N PRO A 1053 15.48 -15.28 -4.07
CA PRO A 1053 16.60 -14.76 -3.30
C PRO A 1053 17.69 -14.11 -4.17
N VAL A 1054 18.00 -14.68 -5.33
CA VAL A 1054 18.99 -14.12 -6.27
C VAL A 1054 18.42 -12.91 -7.02
N GLY A 1055 17.13 -12.96 -7.37
CA GLY A 1055 16.42 -11.88 -8.07
C GLY A 1055 16.32 -10.57 -7.29
N LEU A 1056 16.48 -10.61 -5.95
CA LEU A 1056 16.38 -9.42 -5.09
C LEU A 1056 17.55 -8.43 -5.20
N GLY A 1057 18.63 -8.79 -5.89
CA GLY A 1057 19.75 -7.88 -6.17
C GLY A 1057 20.34 -7.21 -4.92
N ASN A 1058 20.99 -6.05 -5.10
CA ASN A 1058 21.63 -5.33 -3.99
C ASN A 1058 20.69 -4.22 -3.44
N PRO A 1059 20.66 -3.99 -2.10
CA PRO A 1059 21.53 -4.58 -1.07
C PRO A 1059 21.07 -5.96 -0.57
N SER A 1060 19.80 -6.32 -0.77
CA SER A 1060 19.10 -7.48 -0.17
C SER A 1060 19.82 -8.82 -0.29
N TYR A 1061 20.30 -9.16 -1.48
CA TYR A 1061 21.04 -10.40 -1.74
C TYR A 1061 22.34 -10.49 -0.93
N ASN A 1062 23.11 -9.39 -0.82
CA ASN A 1062 24.34 -9.38 -0.01
C ASN A 1062 24.06 -9.40 1.50
N LEU A 1063 22.84 -9.06 1.95
CA LEU A 1063 22.42 -9.20 3.34
C LEU A 1063 22.05 -10.64 3.69
N MET A 1064 21.55 -11.42 2.73
CA MET A 1064 21.33 -12.87 2.90
C MET A 1064 22.62 -13.67 2.71
N TYR A 1065 23.40 -13.29 1.70
CA TYR A 1065 24.62 -13.98 1.28
C TYR A 1065 25.78 -12.98 1.19
N PRO A 1066 26.36 -12.53 2.33
CA PRO A 1066 27.50 -11.61 2.32
C PRO A 1066 28.68 -12.18 1.53
N PRO A 1067 29.32 -11.45 0.61
CA PRO A 1067 30.48 -11.98 -0.11
C PRO A 1067 31.62 -12.36 0.83
N LEU A 1068 32.57 -13.17 0.35
CA LEU A 1068 33.76 -13.50 1.14
C LEU A 1068 34.63 -12.26 1.37
N PHE A 1069 34.79 -11.43 0.32
CA PHE A 1069 35.49 -10.15 0.34
C PHE A 1069 34.73 -9.11 -0.49
N TYR A 1070 34.80 -7.84 -0.09
CA TYR A 1070 34.41 -6.70 -0.93
C TYR A 1070 35.61 -6.20 -1.73
N TYR A 1071 35.38 -5.68 -2.93
CA TYR A 1071 36.42 -5.03 -3.73
C TYR A 1071 36.29 -3.51 -3.63
N ILE A 1072 37.35 -2.81 -3.23
CA ILE A 1072 37.41 -1.34 -3.15
C ILE A 1072 38.07 -0.81 -4.42
N TRP A 1073 37.30 -0.11 -5.25
CA TRP A 1073 37.74 0.38 -6.57
C TRP A 1073 38.83 1.43 -6.47
N ALA A 1074 38.75 2.33 -5.48
CA ALA A 1074 39.71 3.40 -5.27
C ALA A 1074 41.13 2.85 -4.99
N ASP A 1075 41.21 1.76 -4.24
CA ASP A 1075 42.47 1.15 -3.79
C ASP A 1075 42.86 -0.07 -4.63
N ALA A 1076 41.95 -0.55 -5.49
CA ALA A 1076 42.07 -1.81 -6.23
C ALA A 1076 42.32 -3.04 -5.32
N THR A 1077 41.77 -3.06 -4.10
CA THR A 1077 42.01 -4.11 -3.09
C THR A 1077 40.76 -4.90 -2.69
N TYR A 1078 40.97 -6.13 -2.20
CA TYR A 1078 39.92 -6.93 -1.56
C TYR A 1078 39.98 -6.74 -0.03
N VAL A 1079 38.87 -6.34 0.56
CA VAL A 1079 38.70 -6.19 2.02
C VAL A 1079 37.84 -7.33 2.59
N PRO A 1080 38.19 -7.86 3.78
CA PRO A 1080 37.44 -8.95 4.41
C PRO A 1080 35.93 -8.67 4.57
N ALA A 1081 35.13 -9.72 4.39
CA ALA A 1081 33.71 -9.75 4.73
C ALA A 1081 33.40 -11.08 5.45
N ALA A 1082 32.73 -12.04 4.80
CA ALA A 1082 32.45 -13.34 5.41
C ALA A 1082 33.72 -14.21 5.60
N ALA A 1083 34.80 -13.92 4.87
CA ALA A 1083 36.11 -14.55 5.06
C ALA A 1083 37.13 -13.58 5.66
N ALA A 1084 38.00 -14.10 6.54
CA ALA A 1084 38.96 -13.29 7.29
C ALA A 1084 40.20 -12.87 6.47
N SER A 1085 40.73 -13.75 5.62
CA SER A 1085 41.94 -13.50 4.83
C SER A 1085 42.03 -14.44 3.63
N TYR A 1086 42.81 -14.06 2.61
CA TYR A 1086 43.18 -14.94 1.50
C TYR A 1086 44.69 -14.90 1.27
N THR A 1087 45.25 -16.00 0.78
CA THR A 1087 46.64 -16.05 0.29
C THR A 1087 46.66 -16.67 -1.09
N LEU A 1088 47.33 -16.02 -2.03
CA LEU A 1088 47.60 -16.56 -3.35
C LEU A 1088 49.02 -17.14 -3.35
N ARG A 1089 49.17 -18.40 -3.80
CA ARG A 1089 50.46 -19.13 -3.82
C ARG A 1089 50.85 -19.49 -5.24
#